data_AF-A0A352C6P5-F1
#
_entry.id   AF-A0A352C6P5-F1
#
_cell.length_a   1.000
_cell.length_b   1.000
_cell.length_c   1.000
_cell.angle_alpha   90.00
_cell.angle_beta   90.00
_cell.angle_gamma   90.00
#
_symmetry.space_group_name_H-M   'P 1'
#
loop_
_entity.id
_entity.type
_entity.pdbx_description
1 polymer ?
#
loop_
_entity_poly.entity_id
_entity_poly.type
_entity_poly.pdbx_seq_one_letter_code
_entity_poly.pdbx_strand_id
1 'polypeptide(L)'
;VAGGPPGSPDMDGDRYVEIWNVVFMQFNRAPSGQMHPLPKPSVDTGMGLERIAAVMQGVCSNYDTDIFVHLKQAIAKLSSELDMNSPSIQVIADHIRSCSFLLADGVIPSNEGRGYVLRRIIRRAIRHGQKLSLPSPFMHQLVPAVIEKMGDAYPYLKDKKKLIQDFLKQEEEQFIRTIHQGLKLLQESMASCQNRLLPGDVVFKLYDTYGFPVDLTADAAREAGYQIDMAGFEACMQAQRQQSQSNQQFQTEYLDLPTHLQACEFHGYQHSDVHSGVQSILSEGKPVQALQEGQSGILILAQTPFYAESGGQVGDEGKIFGPQGEFVVTDTQRKGELILHMGYVALGSIQEQELVHAKVDEKRRQAIRLNHTATHILHAALRDMFGESVSQKGSLVTADRSRFDFSFNRGLSREELNQLEQWVNARVRENAPVQTELLSLEKAQEKGAIALFGEKYGEEVRVLSMGEFSQELCGGTHATRTGDIGFFKVLSEASIASGVRRMEFVTGQYALKTVQEQNQLVADVAQALKTSPEQLEERIQQTQQQMQNLQQQLQQFEKKIMLQQARDWVAKSPASFLLQRVDEYDVKSLRVLSDLLKDLKPEWMIILYSIQADNIHVMVSVPKALQVQAGSAADWVKILCPRGGGRPDFAQGGGPLPEDLEQKISLIKDKLSVFA
;
A
#
# COMPACT_ATOMS: atom_id res chain seq x y z
N VAL A 1 16.62 40.16 -27.84
CA VAL A 1 16.55 39.28 -26.66
C VAL A 1 17.41 39.87 -25.55
N ALA A 2 16.90 39.95 -24.32
CA ALA A 2 17.64 40.48 -23.17
C ALA A 2 18.64 39.45 -22.63
N GLY A 3 19.68 39.90 -21.91
CA GLY A 3 20.74 39.06 -21.35
C GLY A 3 22.14 39.51 -21.80
N GLY A 4 23.06 39.61 -20.85
CA GLY A 4 24.47 39.91 -21.00
C GLY A 4 25.32 38.66 -21.25
N PRO A 5 26.60 38.81 -21.65
CA PRO A 5 27.47 37.66 -21.90
C PRO A 5 27.66 36.78 -20.65
N PRO A 6 27.83 35.45 -20.79
CA PRO A 6 28.03 34.56 -19.65
C PRO A 6 29.17 35.03 -18.73
N GLY A 7 28.88 35.17 -17.43
CA GLY A 7 29.82 35.66 -16.43
C GLY A 7 29.75 37.18 -16.14
N SER A 8 28.89 37.93 -16.84
CA SER A 8 28.64 39.35 -16.53
C SER A 8 27.54 39.54 -15.46
N PRO A 9 27.47 40.71 -14.79
CA PRO A 9 26.40 40.99 -13.82
C PRO A 9 24.98 41.00 -14.42
N ASP A 10 24.88 41.19 -15.72
CA ASP A 10 23.65 41.18 -16.51
C ASP A 10 23.44 39.86 -17.27
N MET A 11 24.18 38.79 -16.92
CA MET A 11 24.15 37.50 -17.64
C MET A 11 22.79 36.81 -17.69
N ASP A 12 21.85 37.22 -16.84
CA ASP A 12 20.50 36.68 -16.81
C ASP A 12 19.69 37.11 -18.05
N GLY A 13 19.19 36.15 -18.82
CA GLY A 13 18.30 36.37 -19.97
C GLY A 13 18.56 35.42 -21.14
N ASP A 14 17.67 35.42 -22.12
CA ASP A 14 17.67 34.41 -23.21
C ASP A 14 18.62 34.75 -24.39
N ARG A 15 19.45 35.80 -24.29
CA ARG A 15 20.31 36.25 -25.40
C ARG A 15 21.45 35.28 -25.71
N TYR A 16 22.00 34.62 -24.69
CA TYR A 16 23.10 33.68 -24.82
C TYR A 16 22.68 32.31 -24.28
N VAL A 17 23.06 31.26 -24.98
CA VAL A 17 22.77 29.87 -24.60
C VAL A 17 24.09 29.18 -24.27
N GLU A 18 24.19 28.63 -23.06
CA GLU A 18 25.31 27.77 -22.67
C GLU A 18 25.28 26.50 -23.54
N ILE A 19 26.33 26.21 -24.31
CA ILE A 19 26.39 24.98 -25.13
C ILE A 19 27.40 23.96 -24.61
N TRP A 20 28.35 24.40 -23.79
CA TRP A 20 29.44 23.59 -23.28
C TRP A 20 29.95 24.14 -21.94
N ASN A 21 30.11 23.27 -20.96
CA ASN A 21 30.78 23.55 -19.69
C ASN A 21 32.06 22.69 -19.55
N VAL A 22 33.15 23.31 -19.09
CA VAL A 22 34.45 22.65 -18.82
C VAL A 22 34.86 22.99 -17.40
N VAL A 23 34.70 22.02 -16.49
CA VAL A 23 34.95 22.16 -15.06
C VAL A 23 36.28 21.50 -14.71
N PHE A 24 37.16 22.28 -14.09
CA PHE A 24 38.44 21.78 -13.59
C PHE A 24 38.27 21.39 -12.11
N MET A 25 38.03 20.10 -11.86
CA MET A 25 37.83 19.58 -10.51
C MET A 25 39.16 19.55 -9.75
N GLN A 26 39.26 20.40 -8.72
CA GLN A 26 40.47 20.56 -7.91
C GLN A 26 40.30 20.26 -6.42
N PHE A 27 39.07 20.25 -5.91
CA PHE A 27 38.81 20.17 -4.47
C PHE A 27 37.68 19.20 -4.11
N ASN A 28 37.79 18.57 -2.95
CA ASN A 28 36.72 17.85 -2.26
C ASN A 28 36.18 18.71 -1.11
N ARG A 29 34.86 18.85 -1.03
CA ARG A 29 34.20 19.66 0.01
C ARG A 29 33.79 18.78 1.18
N ALA A 30 34.39 18.99 2.34
CA ALA A 30 34.00 18.32 3.58
C ALA A 30 32.62 18.80 4.06
N PRO A 31 31.89 18.02 4.90
CA PRO A 31 30.62 18.44 5.49
C PRO A 31 30.70 19.75 6.29
N SER A 32 31.87 20.08 6.84
CA SER A 32 32.17 21.37 7.50
C SER A 32 32.22 22.56 6.54
N GLY A 33 32.18 22.33 5.23
CA GLY A 33 32.35 23.32 4.18
C GLY A 33 33.81 23.57 3.77
N GLN A 34 34.78 22.97 4.47
CA GLN A 34 36.20 23.09 4.14
C GLN A 34 36.54 22.37 2.82
N MET A 35 37.32 23.02 1.96
CA MET A 35 37.77 22.48 0.68
C MET A 35 39.17 21.86 0.82
N HIS A 36 39.30 20.56 0.55
CA HIS A 36 40.59 19.87 0.52
C HIS A 36 41.01 19.60 -0.93
N PRO A 37 42.30 19.77 -1.30
CA PRO A 37 42.76 19.42 -2.64
C PRO A 37 42.44 17.95 -2.98
N LEU A 38 41.98 17.71 -4.21
CA LEU A 38 41.80 16.35 -4.71
C LEU A 38 43.17 15.67 -4.89
N PRO A 39 43.34 14.41 -4.46
CA PRO A 39 44.58 13.66 -4.69
C PRO A 39 44.93 13.53 -6.19
N LYS A 40 43.90 13.52 -7.04
CA LYS A 40 44.01 13.51 -8.50
C LYS A 40 42.99 14.49 -9.10
N PRO A 41 43.42 15.70 -9.49
CA PRO A 41 42.58 16.64 -10.22
C PRO A 41 42.11 16.03 -11.55
N SER A 42 40.94 16.44 -12.03
CA SER A 42 40.39 15.97 -13.30
C SER A 42 39.63 17.07 -14.02
N VAL A 43 39.37 16.84 -15.30
CA VAL A 43 38.53 17.72 -16.12
C VAL A 43 37.20 17.02 -16.31
N ASP A 44 36.14 17.63 -15.78
CA ASP A 44 34.76 17.23 -16.03
C ASP A 44 34.18 18.16 -17.10
N THR A 45 33.72 17.58 -18.21
CA THR A 45 33.23 18.38 -19.33
C THR A 45 31.89 17.88 -19.81
N GLY A 46 30.96 18.81 -20.00
CA GLY A 46 29.60 18.54 -20.46
C GLY A 46 29.27 19.43 -21.64
N MET A 47 29.10 18.82 -22.82
CA MET A 47 28.58 19.48 -24.01
C MET A 47 27.16 19.00 -24.26
N GLY A 48 26.19 19.90 -24.24
CA GLY A 48 24.77 19.55 -24.38
C GLY A 48 24.44 19.19 -25.83
N LEU A 49 24.29 17.90 -26.13
CA LEU A 49 24.02 17.40 -27.49
C LEU A 49 22.80 18.08 -28.13
N GLU A 50 21.69 18.22 -27.39
CA GLU A 50 20.47 18.87 -27.89
C GLU A 50 20.70 20.34 -28.24
N ARG A 51 21.51 21.06 -27.44
CA ARG A 51 21.82 22.47 -27.70
C ARG A 51 22.72 22.64 -28.91
N ILE A 52 23.69 21.74 -29.08
CA ILE A 52 24.53 21.70 -30.29
C ILE A 52 23.70 21.34 -31.52
N ALA A 53 22.75 20.40 -31.40
CA ALA A 53 21.83 20.06 -32.48
C ALA A 53 20.96 21.26 -32.88
N ALA A 54 20.44 22.02 -31.91
CA ALA A 54 19.70 23.25 -32.18
C ALA A 54 20.54 24.27 -32.96
N VAL A 55 21.78 24.52 -32.53
CA VAL A 55 22.74 25.38 -33.25
C VAL A 55 22.99 24.87 -34.67
N MET A 56 23.22 23.57 -34.84
CA MET A 56 23.51 22.97 -36.14
C MET A 56 22.32 22.98 -37.10
N GLN A 57 21.10 22.91 -36.56
CA GLN A 57 19.86 23.01 -37.32
C GLN A 57 19.40 24.46 -37.52
N GLY A 58 20.13 25.45 -36.99
CA GLY A 58 19.81 26.87 -37.15
C GLY A 58 18.57 27.32 -36.37
N VAL A 59 18.21 26.62 -35.29
CA VAL A 59 17.05 26.92 -34.45
C VAL A 59 17.49 27.40 -33.06
N CYS A 60 16.68 28.27 -32.43
CA CYS A 60 17.01 28.88 -31.14
C CYS A 60 16.51 28.08 -29.91
N SER A 61 15.82 26.96 -30.13
CA SER A 61 15.21 26.15 -29.08
C SER A 61 15.40 24.67 -29.38
N ASN A 62 15.69 23.88 -28.34
CA ASN A 62 15.77 22.42 -28.45
C ASN A 62 14.44 21.83 -28.95
N TYR A 63 13.31 22.44 -28.62
CA TYR A 63 11.98 21.97 -29.03
C TYR A 63 11.70 22.15 -30.51
N ASP A 64 12.53 22.90 -31.22
CA ASP A 64 12.41 23.14 -32.67
C ASP A 64 13.38 22.28 -33.48
N THR A 65 14.14 21.40 -32.82
CA THR A 65 14.93 20.36 -33.49
C THR A 65 14.05 19.28 -34.09
N ASP A 66 14.56 18.59 -35.11
CA ASP A 66 13.93 17.49 -35.82
C ASP A 66 13.32 16.39 -34.91
N ILE A 67 13.99 16.02 -33.82
CA ILE A 67 13.49 15.05 -32.84
C ILE A 67 12.21 15.58 -32.19
N PHE A 68 12.25 16.77 -31.62
CA PHE A 68 11.12 17.32 -30.89
C PHE A 68 9.98 17.73 -31.82
N VAL A 69 10.26 18.29 -32.99
CA VAL A 69 9.25 18.60 -34.01
C VAL A 69 8.45 17.36 -34.40
N HIS A 70 9.12 16.22 -34.58
CA HIS A 70 8.44 14.96 -34.88
C HIS A 70 7.55 14.49 -33.72
N LEU A 71 8.03 14.58 -32.48
CA LEU A 71 7.21 14.25 -31.30
C LEU A 71 6.01 15.20 -31.13
N LYS A 72 6.20 16.51 -31.34
CA LYS A 72 5.11 17.51 -31.36
C LYS A 72 4.05 17.15 -32.40
N GLN A 73 4.48 16.73 -33.60
CA GLN A 73 3.57 16.29 -34.67
C GLN A 73 2.82 15.00 -34.29
N ALA A 74 3.46 14.04 -33.62
CA ALA A 74 2.80 12.84 -33.14
C ALA A 74 1.70 13.15 -32.11
N ILE A 75 1.96 14.12 -31.21
CA ILE A 75 0.97 14.61 -30.25
C ILE A 75 -0.18 15.32 -30.97
N ALA A 76 0.12 16.15 -31.97
CA ALA A 76 -0.89 16.86 -32.77
C ALA A 76 -1.82 15.95 -33.56
N LYS A 77 -1.42 14.70 -33.87
CA LYS A 77 -2.31 13.72 -34.51
C LYS A 77 -3.41 13.17 -33.58
N LEU A 78 -3.29 13.38 -32.26
CA LEU A 78 -4.23 12.87 -31.28
C LEU A 78 -5.46 13.77 -31.09
N SER A 79 -5.43 15.02 -31.56
CA SER A 79 -6.54 15.97 -31.45
C SER A 79 -6.50 17.00 -32.59
N SER A 80 -7.66 17.40 -33.11
CA SER A 80 -7.78 18.22 -34.33
C SER A 80 -7.53 19.72 -34.15
N GLU A 81 -7.42 20.21 -32.91
CA GLU A 81 -7.31 21.65 -32.59
C GLU A 81 -6.20 21.94 -31.57
N LEU A 82 -4.95 21.54 -31.86
CA LEU A 82 -3.81 21.83 -30.99
C LEU A 82 -2.96 22.99 -31.51
N ASP A 83 -2.68 23.97 -30.64
CA ASP A 83 -1.66 24.98 -30.89
C ASP A 83 -0.26 24.36 -30.77
N MET A 84 0.45 24.23 -31.90
CA MET A 84 1.80 23.66 -31.99
C MET A 84 2.87 24.42 -31.18
N ASN A 85 2.59 25.67 -30.80
CA ASN A 85 3.48 26.49 -29.96
C ASN A 85 3.11 26.41 -28.47
N SER A 86 2.09 25.62 -28.11
CA SER A 86 1.69 25.44 -26.72
C SER A 86 2.83 24.83 -25.89
N PRO A 87 3.21 25.46 -24.76
CA PRO A 87 4.18 24.89 -23.82
C PRO A 87 3.79 23.48 -23.36
N SER A 88 2.50 23.16 -23.35
CA SER A 88 2.02 21.83 -22.95
C SER A 88 2.45 20.73 -23.92
N ILE A 89 2.52 21.01 -25.22
CA ILE A 89 3.00 20.04 -26.22
C ILE A 89 4.50 19.81 -26.04
N GLN A 90 5.26 20.87 -25.77
CA GLN A 90 6.71 20.77 -25.50
C GLN A 90 6.99 19.91 -24.28
N VAL A 91 6.23 20.10 -23.19
CA VAL A 91 6.33 19.28 -21.97
C VAL A 91 6.01 17.82 -22.25
N ILE A 92 4.92 17.52 -22.96
CA ILE A 92 4.55 16.14 -23.29
C ILE A 92 5.63 15.48 -24.15
N ALA A 93 6.17 16.19 -25.16
CA ALA A 93 7.21 15.67 -26.06
C ALA A 93 8.51 15.33 -25.32
N ASP A 94 8.95 16.19 -24.40
CA ASP A 94 10.12 15.91 -23.58
C ASP A 94 9.89 14.77 -22.58
N HIS A 95 8.71 14.75 -21.96
CA HIS A 95 8.42 13.78 -20.93
C HIS A 95 8.17 12.39 -21.50
N ILE A 96 7.53 12.23 -22.66
CA ILE A 96 7.41 10.91 -23.29
C ILE A 96 8.79 10.35 -23.65
N ARG A 97 9.71 11.19 -24.15
CA ARG A 97 11.09 10.82 -24.43
C ARG A 97 11.75 10.33 -23.15
N SER A 98 11.77 11.15 -22.10
CA SER A 98 12.37 10.82 -20.80
C SER A 98 11.80 9.55 -20.17
N CYS A 99 10.46 9.39 -20.17
CA CYS A 99 9.81 8.22 -19.63
C CYS A 99 10.15 6.94 -20.40
N SER A 100 10.26 7.02 -21.73
CA SER A 100 10.61 5.86 -22.57
C SER A 100 12.01 5.34 -22.24
N PHE A 101 12.99 6.23 -22.10
CA PHE A 101 14.35 5.86 -21.69
C PHE A 101 14.40 5.29 -20.27
N LEU A 102 13.78 5.96 -19.30
CA LEU A 102 13.78 5.48 -17.92
C LEU A 102 13.14 4.09 -17.76
N LEU A 103 12.03 3.84 -18.44
CA LEU A 103 11.37 2.52 -18.45
C LEU A 103 12.24 1.48 -19.16
N ALA A 104 12.87 1.85 -20.27
CA ALA A 104 13.79 0.97 -20.98
C ALA A 104 15.04 0.63 -20.16
N ASP A 105 15.51 1.54 -19.30
CA ASP A 105 16.63 1.31 -18.39
C ASP A 105 16.22 0.59 -17.09
N GLY A 106 14.95 0.18 -16.97
CA GLY A 106 14.44 -0.63 -15.86
C GLY A 106 13.93 0.16 -14.67
N VAL A 107 13.76 1.48 -14.78
CA VAL A 107 13.10 2.28 -13.75
C VAL A 107 11.59 2.10 -13.88
N ILE A 108 10.95 1.57 -12.83
CA ILE A 108 9.52 1.31 -12.77
C ILE A 108 8.83 2.40 -11.91
N PRO A 109 7.67 2.95 -12.31
CA PRO A 109 6.93 3.92 -11.49
C PRO A 109 6.63 3.38 -10.08
N SER A 110 6.98 4.14 -9.04
CA SER A 110 6.78 3.76 -7.63
C SER A 110 6.51 5.00 -6.75
N ASN A 111 6.28 4.82 -5.45
CA ASN A 111 6.06 5.93 -4.51
C ASN A 111 7.36 6.51 -3.94
N GLU A 112 8.52 5.89 -4.19
CA GLU A 112 9.79 6.31 -3.58
C GLU A 112 10.99 6.25 -4.55
N GLY A 113 12.06 6.95 -4.21
CA GLY A 113 13.33 6.92 -4.95
C GLY A 113 13.20 7.31 -6.43
N ARG A 114 13.87 6.55 -7.32
CA ARG A 114 13.88 6.83 -8.77
C ARG A 114 12.52 6.59 -9.43
N GLY A 115 11.77 5.59 -8.94
CA GLY A 115 10.43 5.27 -9.45
C GLY A 115 9.42 6.37 -9.16
N TYR A 116 9.56 7.08 -8.03
CA TYR A 116 8.79 8.29 -7.73
C TYR A 116 9.05 9.42 -8.75
N VAL A 117 10.32 9.65 -9.11
CA VAL A 117 10.67 10.67 -10.10
C VAL A 117 10.06 10.34 -11.46
N LEU A 118 10.13 9.09 -11.91
CA LEU A 118 9.50 8.65 -13.15
C LEU A 118 7.98 8.84 -13.09
N ARG A 119 7.33 8.38 -12.01
CA ARG A 119 5.89 8.57 -11.79
C ARG A 119 5.50 10.05 -11.87
N ARG A 120 6.29 10.93 -11.29
CA ARG A 120 6.07 12.38 -11.34
C ARG A 120 6.11 12.92 -12.78
N ILE A 121 7.11 12.52 -13.58
CA ILE A 121 7.25 12.95 -14.98
C ILE A 121 6.05 12.47 -15.81
N ILE A 122 5.64 11.20 -15.64
CA ILE A 122 4.47 10.62 -16.32
C ILE A 122 3.20 11.42 -15.98
N ARG A 123 2.93 11.65 -14.69
CA ARG A 123 1.73 12.36 -14.23
C ARG A 123 1.71 13.83 -14.69
N ARG A 124 2.88 14.47 -14.80
CA ARG A 124 3.00 15.81 -15.38
C ARG A 124 2.62 15.85 -16.85
N ALA A 125 3.10 14.90 -17.66
CA ALA A 125 2.72 14.78 -19.06
C ALA A 125 1.20 14.55 -19.22
N ILE A 126 0.62 13.65 -18.41
CA ILE A 126 -0.82 13.37 -18.45
C ILE A 126 -1.65 14.61 -18.11
N ARG A 127 -1.26 15.40 -17.09
CA ARG A 127 -1.93 16.67 -16.74
C ARG A 127 -1.91 17.65 -17.92
N HIS A 128 -0.78 17.81 -18.58
CA HIS A 128 -0.69 18.65 -19.78
C HIS A 128 -1.56 18.10 -20.92
N GLY A 129 -1.66 16.77 -21.05
CA GLY A 129 -2.59 16.13 -21.99
C GLY A 129 -4.06 16.45 -21.69
N GLN A 130 -4.46 16.43 -20.42
CA GLN A 130 -5.81 16.84 -19.99
C GLN A 130 -6.09 18.31 -20.28
N LYS A 131 -5.12 19.19 -20.07
CA LYS A 131 -5.21 20.62 -20.42
C LYS A 131 -5.43 20.85 -21.92
N LEU A 132 -4.87 19.97 -22.75
CA LEU A 132 -5.05 19.96 -24.21
C LEU A 132 -6.25 19.13 -24.67
N SER A 133 -7.04 18.57 -23.74
CA SER A 133 -8.18 17.69 -24.02
C SER A 133 -7.82 16.50 -24.92
N LEU A 134 -6.62 15.94 -24.74
CA LEU A 134 -6.20 14.75 -25.47
C LEU A 134 -7.04 13.53 -25.05
N PRO A 135 -7.34 12.60 -25.98
CA PRO A 135 -8.02 11.36 -25.65
C PRO A 135 -7.13 10.54 -24.71
N SER A 136 -7.71 9.90 -23.70
CA SER A 136 -6.93 9.17 -22.71
C SER A 136 -7.37 7.70 -22.65
N PRO A 137 -6.43 6.72 -22.56
CA PRO A 137 -4.98 6.89 -22.41
C PRO A 137 -4.24 7.24 -23.72
N PHE A 138 -3.33 8.22 -23.72
CA PHE A 138 -2.53 8.61 -24.91
C PHE A 138 -1.03 8.36 -24.81
N MET A 139 -0.43 8.34 -23.61
CA MET A 139 1.04 8.34 -23.47
C MET A 139 1.67 7.14 -24.17
N HIS A 140 1.08 5.96 -24.03
CA HIS A 140 1.53 4.73 -24.68
C HIS A 140 1.47 4.79 -26.23
N GLN A 141 0.61 5.65 -26.79
CA GLN A 141 0.48 5.84 -28.24
C GLN A 141 1.62 6.66 -28.83
N LEU A 142 2.35 7.41 -28.01
CA LEU A 142 3.48 8.25 -28.42
C LEU A 142 4.82 7.48 -28.44
N VAL A 143 4.90 6.31 -27.79
CA VAL A 143 6.11 5.46 -27.74
C VAL A 143 6.65 5.10 -29.14
N PRO A 144 5.82 4.74 -30.14
CA PRO A 144 6.31 4.48 -31.50
C PRO A 144 7.07 5.66 -32.12
N ALA A 145 6.63 6.91 -31.89
CA ALA A 145 7.30 8.09 -32.43
C ALA A 145 8.68 8.34 -31.80
N VAL A 146 8.83 8.02 -30.50
CA VAL A 146 10.14 8.04 -29.83
C VAL A 146 11.08 7.00 -30.45
N ILE A 147 10.58 5.77 -30.63
CA ILE A 147 11.36 4.67 -31.22
C ILE A 147 11.74 4.96 -32.68
N GLU A 148 10.87 5.61 -33.46
CA GLU A 148 11.16 6.01 -34.83
C GLU A 148 12.36 6.96 -34.91
N LYS A 149 12.45 7.94 -33.98
CA LYS A 149 13.55 8.92 -33.99
C LYS A 149 14.81 8.48 -33.29
N MET A 150 14.71 7.58 -32.33
CA MET A 150 15.85 7.26 -31.45
C MET A 150 16.22 5.78 -31.44
N GLY A 151 15.37 4.89 -31.94
CA GLY A 151 15.56 3.44 -31.85
C GLY A 151 16.71 2.87 -32.69
N ASP A 152 17.27 3.63 -33.63
CA ASP A 152 18.46 3.20 -34.38
C ASP A 152 19.74 3.40 -33.55
N ALA A 153 19.85 4.52 -32.83
CA ALA A 153 20.95 4.77 -31.89
C ALA A 153 20.78 4.00 -30.57
N TYR A 154 19.53 3.69 -30.19
CA TYR A 154 19.19 2.99 -28.95
C TYR A 154 18.28 1.76 -29.23
N PRO A 155 18.84 0.66 -29.76
CA PRO A 155 18.06 -0.52 -30.18
C PRO A 155 17.21 -1.15 -29.08
N TYR A 156 17.69 -1.10 -27.83
CA TYR A 156 16.97 -1.63 -26.66
C TYR A 156 15.59 -0.98 -26.42
N LEU A 157 15.35 0.22 -26.96
CA LEU A 157 14.01 0.83 -26.95
C LEU A 157 13.01 0.03 -27.79
N LYS A 158 13.46 -0.58 -28.90
CA LYS A 158 12.63 -1.45 -29.75
C LYS A 158 12.28 -2.73 -29.00
N ASP A 159 13.27 -3.34 -28.36
CA ASP A 159 13.10 -4.60 -27.61
C ASP A 159 12.12 -4.44 -26.45
N LYS A 160 12.19 -3.29 -25.75
CA LYS A 160 11.34 -2.99 -24.58
C LYS A 160 10.06 -2.23 -24.93
N LYS A 161 9.71 -2.06 -26.21
CA LYS A 161 8.54 -1.29 -26.65
C LYS A 161 7.26 -1.67 -25.92
N LYS A 162 6.94 -2.97 -25.87
CA LYS A 162 5.70 -3.46 -25.24
C LYS A 162 5.67 -3.13 -23.74
N LEU A 163 6.77 -3.37 -23.04
CA LEU A 163 6.93 -3.03 -21.62
C LEU A 163 6.69 -1.54 -21.37
N ILE A 164 7.32 -0.66 -22.17
CA ILE A 164 7.16 0.80 -22.04
C ILE A 164 5.68 1.20 -22.25
N GLN A 165 5.04 0.67 -23.28
CA GLN A 165 3.64 0.95 -23.59
C GLN A 165 2.69 0.49 -22.47
N ASP A 166 2.91 -0.72 -21.94
CA ASP A 166 2.07 -1.29 -20.88
C ASP A 166 2.18 -0.48 -19.58
N PHE A 167 3.39 -0.11 -19.16
CA PHE A 167 3.60 0.71 -17.96
C PHE A 167 2.99 2.11 -18.09
N LEU A 168 3.20 2.78 -19.23
CA LEU A 168 2.65 4.12 -19.46
C LEU A 168 1.12 4.10 -19.50
N LYS A 169 0.53 3.11 -20.18
CA LYS A 169 -0.93 2.95 -20.25
C LYS A 169 -1.51 2.71 -18.85
N GLN A 170 -0.90 1.81 -18.09
CA GLN A 170 -1.38 1.47 -16.75
C GLN A 170 -1.29 2.64 -15.77
N GLU A 171 -0.16 3.34 -15.72
CA GLU A 171 0.01 4.49 -14.82
C GLU A 171 -0.94 5.64 -15.22
N GLU A 172 -1.20 5.82 -16.52
CA GLU A 172 -2.19 6.78 -17.01
C GLU A 172 -3.62 6.41 -16.59
N GLU A 173 -4.04 5.17 -16.81
CA GLU A 173 -5.36 4.68 -16.39
C GLU A 173 -5.57 4.78 -14.87
N GLN A 174 -4.53 4.49 -14.08
CA GLN A 174 -4.58 4.62 -12.63
C GLN A 174 -4.70 6.09 -12.20
N PHE A 175 -3.91 6.97 -12.81
CA PHE A 175 -3.89 8.38 -12.45
C PHE A 175 -5.16 9.12 -12.87
N ILE A 176 -5.78 8.81 -14.02
CA ILE A 176 -7.05 9.44 -14.44
C ILE A 176 -8.15 9.26 -13.40
N ARG A 177 -8.21 8.09 -12.74
CA ARG A 177 -9.21 7.82 -11.70
C ARG A 177 -9.07 8.79 -10.53
N THR A 178 -7.85 9.19 -10.19
CA THR A 178 -7.58 10.08 -9.04
C THR A 178 -7.47 11.55 -9.45
N ILE A 179 -7.06 11.87 -10.68
CA ILE A 179 -6.80 13.23 -11.14
C ILE A 179 -8.07 14.10 -11.12
N HIS A 180 -9.23 13.55 -11.50
CA HIS A 180 -10.49 14.30 -11.49
C HIS A 180 -10.89 14.71 -10.07
N GLN A 181 -10.72 13.81 -9.10
CA GLN A 181 -11.00 14.10 -7.69
C GLN A 181 -9.98 15.07 -7.10
N GLY A 182 -8.69 14.87 -7.40
CA GLY A 182 -7.60 15.75 -6.95
C GLY A 182 -7.71 17.17 -7.50
N LEU A 183 -8.01 17.33 -8.79
CA LEU A 183 -8.21 18.66 -9.41
C LEU A 183 -9.46 19.36 -8.87
N LYS A 184 -10.55 18.63 -8.64
CA LYS A 184 -11.76 19.19 -8.02
C LYS A 184 -11.46 19.68 -6.60
N LEU A 185 -10.79 18.87 -5.77
CA LEU A 185 -10.40 19.25 -4.41
C LEU A 185 -9.45 20.45 -4.43
N LEU A 186 -8.50 20.49 -5.36
CA LEU A 186 -7.58 21.62 -5.53
C LEU A 186 -8.36 22.90 -5.86
N GLN A 187 -9.28 22.85 -6.81
CA GLN A 187 -10.11 24.01 -7.19
C GLN A 187 -10.99 24.49 -6.02
N GLU A 188 -11.64 23.57 -5.30
CA GLU A 188 -12.44 23.88 -4.12
C GLU A 188 -11.59 24.53 -3.02
N SER A 189 -10.38 23.99 -2.79
CA SER A 189 -9.44 24.52 -1.82
C SER A 189 -8.97 25.92 -2.19
N MET A 190 -8.63 26.15 -3.47
CA MET A 190 -8.25 27.47 -3.99
C MET A 190 -9.37 28.49 -3.86
N ALA A 191 -10.62 28.09 -4.13
CA ALA A 191 -11.80 28.95 -3.97
C ALA A 191 -12.05 29.33 -2.51
N SER A 192 -11.78 28.42 -1.57
CA SER A 192 -11.94 28.65 -0.13
C SER A 192 -10.77 29.39 0.54
N CYS A 193 -9.65 29.53 -0.16
CA CYS A 193 -8.40 30.01 0.44
C CYS A 193 -8.31 31.54 0.47
N GLN A 194 -8.12 32.10 1.67
CA GLN A 194 -7.76 33.52 1.83
C GLN A 194 -6.25 33.71 1.64
N ASN A 195 -5.83 34.83 1.04
CA ASN A 195 -4.42 35.21 0.77
C ASN A 195 -3.66 34.41 -0.31
N ARG A 196 -4.35 33.63 -1.15
CA ARG A 196 -3.75 32.89 -2.29
C ARG A 196 -2.60 31.94 -1.90
N LEU A 197 -2.57 31.44 -0.67
CA LEU A 197 -1.58 30.48 -0.15
C LEU A 197 -2.27 29.19 0.27
N LEU A 198 -2.11 28.11 -0.49
CA LEU A 198 -2.72 26.82 -0.13
C LEU A 198 -2.06 26.23 1.13
N PRO A 199 -2.86 25.87 2.15
CA PRO A 199 -2.37 25.23 3.37
C PRO A 199 -1.61 23.92 3.12
N GLY A 200 -0.55 23.69 3.88
CA GLY A 200 0.33 22.52 3.71
C GLY A 200 -0.35 21.17 4.00
N ASP A 201 -1.36 21.14 4.86
CA ASP A 201 -2.19 19.94 5.16
C ASP A 201 -3.08 19.55 3.97
N VAL A 202 -3.61 20.53 3.24
CA VAL A 202 -4.35 20.30 1.98
C VAL A 202 -3.42 19.76 0.90
N VAL A 203 -2.22 20.34 0.76
CA VAL A 203 -1.19 19.86 -0.16
C VAL A 203 -0.77 18.44 0.21
N PHE A 204 -0.61 18.15 1.50
CA PHE A 204 -0.31 16.81 2.01
C PHE A 204 -1.44 15.82 1.72
N LYS A 205 -2.71 16.21 1.92
CA LYS A 205 -3.86 15.37 1.59
C LYS A 205 -3.95 15.07 0.09
N LEU A 206 -3.72 16.06 -0.77
CA LEU A 206 -3.63 15.87 -2.22
C LEU A 206 -2.53 14.86 -2.58
N TYR A 207 -1.38 14.96 -1.93
CA TYR A 207 -0.24 14.07 -2.12
C TYR A 207 -0.51 12.64 -1.61
N ASP A 208 -0.84 12.49 -0.33
CA ASP A 208 -0.92 11.21 0.39
C ASP A 208 -2.20 10.44 0.05
N THR A 209 -3.36 11.11 0.07
CA THR A 209 -4.65 10.45 -0.12
C THR A 209 -5.00 10.28 -1.60
N TYR A 210 -4.74 11.30 -2.43
CA TYR A 210 -5.17 11.31 -3.83
C TYR A 210 -4.02 11.05 -4.82
N GLY A 211 -2.79 10.90 -4.34
CA GLY A 211 -1.62 10.65 -5.18
C GLY A 211 -1.30 11.81 -6.12
N PHE A 212 -1.71 13.03 -5.80
CA PHE A 212 -1.45 14.21 -6.61
C PHE A 212 -0.10 14.84 -6.21
N PRO A 213 0.96 14.70 -7.02
CA PRO A 213 2.31 15.12 -6.63
C PRO A 213 2.37 16.61 -6.25
N VAL A 214 3.13 16.94 -5.21
CA VAL A 214 3.31 18.32 -4.72
C VAL A 214 3.72 19.30 -5.83
N ASP A 215 4.55 18.85 -6.77
CA ASP A 215 4.99 19.66 -7.91
C ASP A 215 3.85 19.98 -8.87
N LEU A 216 2.90 19.06 -9.07
CA LEU A 216 1.70 19.32 -9.87
C LEU A 216 0.75 20.27 -9.17
N THR A 217 0.61 20.14 -7.84
CA THR A 217 -0.11 21.09 -7.01
C THR A 217 0.51 22.48 -7.12
N ALA A 218 1.84 22.58 -7.05
CA ALA A 218 2.58 23.83 -7.16
C ALA A 218 2.41 24.48 -8.55
N ASP A 219 2.54 23.69 -9.62
CA ASP A 219 2.39 24.19 -10.99
C ASP A 219 0.94 24.64 -11.27
N ALA A 220 -0.06 23.88 -10.80
CA ALA A 220 -1.47 24.27 -10.91
C ALA A 220 -1.81 25.50 -10.07
N ALA A 221 -1.23 25.59 -8.87
CA ALA A 221 -1.34 26.77 -8.01
C ALA A 221 -0.78 28.01 -8.70
N ARG A 222 0.45 27.91 -9.22
CA ARG A 222 1.15 29.02 -9.88
C ARG A 222 0.39 29.53 -11.10
N GLU A 223 -0.16 28.64 -11.93
CA GLU A 223 -0.97 29.01 -13.11
C GLU A 223 -2.22 29.83 -12.74
N ALA A 224 -2.83 29.53 -11.59
CA ALA A 224 -3.98 30.28 -11.08
C ALA A 224 -3.59 31.50 -10.22
N GLY A 225 -2.28 31.77 -10.06
CA GLY A 225 -1.76 32.87 -9.25
C GLY A 225 -1.73 32.62 -7.75
N TYR A 226 -1.69 31.35 -7.32
CA TYR A 226 -1.57 30.90 -5.93
C TYR A 226 -0.16 30.37 -5.62
N GLN A 227 0.21 30.39 -4.35
CA GLN A 227 1.39 29.74 -3.79
C GLN A 227 0.97 28.54 -2.92
N ILE A 228 1.90 27.64 -2.65
CA ILE A 228 1.68 26.50 -1.74
C ILE A 228 2.55 26.67 -0.49
N ASP A 229 2.02 26.31 0.67
CA ASP A 229 2.77 26.26 1.92
C ASP A 229 3.62 24.98 1.99
N MET A 230 4.85 25.09 1.50
CA MET A 230 5.83 23.99 1.53
C MET A 230 6.26 23.63 2.95
N ALA A 231 6.34 24.60 3.86
CA ALA A 231 6.76 24.35 5.23
C ALA A 231 5.72 23.51 5.98
N GLY A 232 4.44 23.83 5.82
CA GLY A 232 3.34 23.03 6.35
C GLY A 232 3.29 21.62 5.76
N PHE A 233 3.53 21.47 4.46
CA PHE A 233 3.61 20.15 3.81
C PHE A 233 4.75 19.29 4.37
N GLU A 234 5.95 19.87 4.53
CA GLU A 234 7.11 19.17 5.08
C GLU A 234 6.88 18.73 6.54
N ALA A 235 6.21 19.57 7.34
CA ALA A 235 5.82 19.21 8.71
C ALA A 235 4.90 17.98 8.74
N CYS A 236 3.90 17.90 7.86
CA CYS A 236 3.03 16.73 7.72
C CYS A 236 3.80 15.47 7.29
N MET A 237 4.73 15.60 6.33
CA MET A 237 5.59 14.51 5.88
C MET A 237 6.49 13.98 7.00
N GLN A 238 7.04 14.86 7.84
CA GLN A 238 7.85 14.47 8.99
C GLN A 238 7.02 13.74 10.05
N ALA A 239 5.81 14.21 10.35
CA ALA A 239 4.90 13.54 11.27
C ALA A 239 4.54 12.11 10.82
N GLN A 240 4.29 11.91 9.51
CA GLN A 240 4.03 10.59 8.93
C GLN A 240 5.26 9.65 9.02
N ARG A 241 6.47 10.19 8.78
CA ARG A 241 7.73 9.42 8.93
C ARG A 241 7.97 9.00 10.37
N GLN A 242 7.74 9.88 11.34
CA GLN A 242 7.89 9.57 12.76
C GLN A 242 6.90 8.49 13.22
N GLN A 243 5.64 8.54 12.76
CA GLN A 243 4.65 7.49 13.02
C GLN A 243 5.01 6.13 12.40
N SER A 244 5.74 6.13 11.28
CA SER A 244 6.23 4.90 10.64
C SER A 244 7.48 4.33 11.31
N GLN A 245 8.22 5.16 12.06
CA GLN A 245 9.47 4.80 12.75
C GLN A 245 9.28 4.46 14.24
N SER A 246 8.06 4.54 14.80
CA SER A 246 7.80 4.35 16.23
C SER A 246 7.73 2.89 16.71
N ASN A 247 8.17 1.91 15.89
CA ASN A 247 8.42 0.54 16.35
C ASN A 247 9.91 0.37 16.63
N GLN A 248 10.41 0.93 17.75
CA GLN A 248 11.82 0.85 18.13
C GLN A 248 12.16 -0.49 18.81
N GLN A 249 12.84 -1.37 18.07
CA GLN A 249 13.85 -2.29 18.62
C GLN A 249 15.16 -1.52 18.86
N PHE A 250 15.95 -1.95 19.85
CA PHE A 250 17.21 -1.34 20.30
C PHE A 250 18.06 -0.74 19.16
N GLN A 251 18.32 0.57 19.21
CA GLN A 251 19.13 1.27 18.22
C GLN A 251 20.62 0.93 18.38
N THR A 252 21.15 0.10 17.48
CA THR A 252 22.56 -0.31 17.38
C THR A 252 23.52 0.83 16.99
N GLU A 253 22.99 2.02 16.67
CA GLU A 253 23.76 3.20 16.28
C GLU A 253 24.62 3.76 17.44
N TYR A 254 24.12 3.75 18.68
CA TYR A 254 24.79 4.34 19.86
C TYR A 254 25.52 3.31 20.73
N LEU A 255 26.45 2.55 20.15
CA LEU A 255 27.33 1.63 20.90
C LEU A 255 28.74 2.19 20.99
N ASP A 256 29.28 2.28 22.20
CA ASP A 256 30.68 2.64 22.48
C ASP A 256 31.56 1.40 22.35
N LEU A 257 32.01 1.13 21.11
CA LEU A 257 32.80 -0.06 20.79
C LEU A 257 34.30 0.19 21.03
N PRO A 258 35.00 -0.69 21.76
CA PRO A 258 36.44 -0.60 21.90
C PRO A 258 37.16 -0.66 20.53
N THR A 259 38.18 0.18 20.35
CA THR A 259 38.92 0.31 19.07
C THR A 259 39.82 -0.87 18.74
N HIS A 260 40.05 -1.80 19.67
CA HIS A 260 40.95 -2.93 19.52
C HIS A 260 40.25 -4.24 19.09
N LEU A 261 38.94 -4.22 18.86
CA LEU A 261 38.18 -5.40 18.46
C LEU A 261 38.60 -5.90 17.07
N GLN A 262 38.74 -7.23 16.96
CA GLN A 262 39.04 -7.91 15.70
C GLN A 262 37.76 -8.36 15.00
N ALA A 263 37.85 -8.55 13.68
CA ALA A 263 36.75 -9.11 12.88
C ALA A 263 36.34 -10.49 13.41
N CYS A 264 35.03 -10.75 13.41
CA CYS A 264 34.48 -12.02 13.89
C CYS A 264 34.49 -13.06 12.76
N GLU A 265 35.07 -14.24 13.01
CA GLU A 265 35.02 -15.35 12.04
C GLU A 265 33.69 -16.10 12.14
N PHE A 266 32.91 -16.10 11.06
CA PHE A 266 31.61 -16.75 11.02
C PHE A 266 31.72 -18.20 10.53
N HIS A 267 31.33 -19.15 11.38
CA HIS A 267 31.36 -20.61 11.10
C HIS A 267 29.97 -21.22 10.89
N GLY A 268 28.91 -20.41 10.98
CA GLY A 268 27.52 -20.86 11.02
C GLY A 268 26.98 -21.48 9.72
N TYR A 269 27.76 -21.47 8.62
CA TYR A 269 27.42 -22.20 7.40
C TYR A 269 27.59 -23.72 7.54
N GLN A 270 28.55 -24.15 8.36
CA GLN A 270 28.95 -25.55 8.48
C GLN A 270 28.70 -26.09 9.89
N HIS A 271 28.76 -25.24 10.91
CA HIS A 271 28.69 -25.62 12.31
C HIS A 271 27.53 -24.94 13.02
N SER A 272 26.82 -25.70 13.86
CA SER A 272 25.78 -25.20 14.77
C SER A 272 26.32 -24.73 16.12
N ASP A 273 27.56 -25.11 16.44
CA ASP A 273 28.23 -24.77 17.68
C ASP A 273 29.74 -24.62 17.49
N VAL A 274 30.36 -23.72 18.26
CA VAL A 274 31.80 -23.41 18.21
C VAL A 274 32.29 -22.99 19.59
N HIS A 275 33.53 -23.33 19.93
CA HIS A 275 34.24 -22.73 21.06
C HIS A 275 34.91 -21.42 20.64
N SER A 276 34.66 -20.33 21.38
CA SER A 276 35.23 -19.01 21.06
C SER A 276 35.61 -18.27 22.33
N GLY A 277 36.60 -17.37 22.24
CA GLY A 277 36.85 -16.37 23.26
C GLY A 277 35.83 -15.23 23.20
N VAL A 278 35.46 -14.66 24.36
CA VAL A 278 34.71 -13.41 24.46
C VAL A 278 35.68 -12.23 24.28
N GLN A 279 35.57 -11.50 23.17
CA GLN A 279 36.40 -10.33 22.91
C GLN A 279 36.00 -9.14 23.76
N SER A 280 34.70 -8.90 23.92
CA SER A 280 34.18 -7.77 24.70
C SER A 280 32.72 -7.99 25.09
N ILE A 281 32.31 -7.31 26.15
CA ILE A 281 30.97 -7.33 26.72
C ILE A 281 30.49 -5.88 26.85
N LEU A 282 29.28 -5.61 26.38
CA LEU A 282 28.64 -4.31 26.53
C LEU A 282 27.40 -4.42 27.42
N SER A 283 27.24 -3.48 28.35
CA SER A 283 26.00 -3.26 29.11
C SER A 283 25.56 -1.82 28.91
N GLU A 284 24.28 -1.61 28.58
CA GLU A 284 23.74 -0.28 28.22
C GLU A 284 24.58 0.47 27.16
N GLY A 285 25.16 -0.28 26.22
CA GLY A 285 26.00 0.25 25.15
C GLY A 285 27.43 0.64 25.55
N LYS A 286 27.86 0.36 26.78
CA LYS A 286 29.21 0.64 27.29
C LYS A 286 29.99 -0.63 27.61
N PRO A 287 31.32 -0.66 27.42
CA PRO A 287 32.15 -1.81 27.78
C PRO A 287 32.15 -2.11 29.28
N VAL A 288 31.97 -3.38 29.63
CA VAL A 288 32.04 -3.90 31.01
C VAL A 288 32.89 -5.17 31.04
N GLN A 289 33.51 -5.46 32.19
CA GLN A 289 34.36 -6.65 32.33
C GLN A 289 33.56 -7.96 32.46
N ALA A 290 32.32 -7.89 32.94
CA ALA A 290 31.47 -9.06 33.16
C ALA A 290 29.99 -8.69 33.16
N LEU A 291 29.15 -9.66 32.81
CA LEU A 291 27.71 -9.65 33.09
C LEU A 291 27.38 -10.69 34.16
N GLN A 292 26.51 -10.31 35.10
CA GLN A 292 25.99 -11.16 36.16
C GLN A 292 24.58 -11.67 35.83
N GLU A 293 24.14 -12.69 36.55
CA GLU A 293 22.80 -13.26 36.42
C GLU A 293 21.69 -12.19 36.41
N GLY A 294 20.78 -12.31 35.44
CA GLY A 294 19.68 -11.37 35.21
C GLY A 294 20.07 -10.11 34.44
N GLN A 295 21.35 -9.83 34.20
CA GLN A 295 21.78 -8.66 33.44
C GLN A 295 21.69 -8.91 31.93
N SER A 296 21.18 -7.90 31.22
CA SER A 296 21.14 -7.87 29.75
C SER A 296 22.38 -7.17 29.20
N GLY A 297 22.81 -7.57 28.01
CA GLY A 297 23.96 -6.97 27.35
C GLY A 297 24.22 -7.55 25.96
N ILE A 298 25.40 -7.23 25.45
CA ILE A 298 25.88 -7.67 24.13
C ILE A 298 27.22 -8.37 24.33
N LEU A 299 27.34 -9.60 23.82
CA LEU A 299 28.61 -10.30 23.73
C LEU A 299 29.19 -10.20 22.32
N ILE A 300 30.49 -9.93 22.23
CA ILE A 300 31.25 -9.94 20.99
C ILE A 300 32.25 -11.09 21.07
N LEU A 301 32.16 -12.05 20.15
CA LEU A 301 32.97 -13.26 20.12
C LEU A 301 34.07 -13.16 19.05
N ALA A 302 35.17 -13.89 19.23
CA ALA A 302 36.20 -14.05 18.19
C ALA A 302 35.68 -14.87 16.99
N GLN A 303 34.94 -15.94 17.28
CA GLN A 303 34.35 -16.84 16.29
C GLN A 303 32.90 -17.14 16.70
N THR A 304 31.99 -17.32 15.74
CA THR A 304 30.59 -17.61 16.08
C THR A 304 29.86 -18.47 15.05
N PRO A 305 28.98 -19.39 15.49
CA PRO A 305 28.02 -20.06 14.61
C PRO A 305 26.77 -19.21 14.36
N PHE A 306 26.55 -18.11 15.11
CA PHE A 306 25.34 -17.28 15.03
C PHE A 306 25.36 -16.40 13.80
N TYR A 307 24.36 -16.57 12.93
CA TYR A 307 24.13 -15.72 11.78
C TYR A 307 23.57 -14.39 12.26
N ALA A 308 24.24 -13.30 11.89
CA ALA A 308 23.75 -11.96 12.13
C ALA A 308 22.69 -11.59 11.08
N GLU A 309 21.62 -10.91 11.51
CA GLU A 309 20.53 -10.48 10.63
C GLU A 309 21.06 -9.78 9.37
N SER A 310 20.71 -10.34 8.20
CA SER A 310 21.14 -9.84 6.90
C SER A 310 20.35 -10.49 5.76
N GLY A 311 20.27 -9.81 4.61
CA GLY A 311 19.61 -10.35 3.41
C GLY A 311 18.13 -10.71 3.59
N GLY A 312 17.46 -10.13 4.60
CA GLY A 312 16.10 -10.48 5.02
C GLY A 312 16.01 -11.67 5.97
N GLN A 313 17.08 -12.43 6.21
CA GLN A 313 17.12 -13.48 7.22
C GLN A 313 17.33 -12.87 8.61
N VAL A 314 16.45 -13.21 9.56
CA VAL A 314 16.59 -12.77 10.96
C VAL A 314 17.84 -13.36 11.63
N GLY A 315 18.34 -12.64 12.64
CA GLY A 315 19.42 -13.11 13.48
C GLY A 315 19.11 -14.44 14.16
N ASP A 316 20.16 -15.20 14.44
CA ASP A 316 20.01 -16.41 15.25
C ASP A 316 19.80 -16.12 16.71
N GLU A 317 19.11 -17.06 17.33
CA GLU A 317 18.90 -17.19 18.75
C GLU A 317 19.58 -18.47 19.22
N GLY A 318 19.86 -18.54 20.53
CA GLY A 318 20.56 -19.69 21.08
C GLY A 318 21.17 -19.38 22.44
N LYS A 319 22.25 -20.10 22.76
CA LYS A 319 22.89 -20.03 24.06
C LYS A 319 24.40 -20.01 23.93
N ILE A 320 25.05 -19.27 24.82
CA ILE A 320 26.49 -19.22 24.98
C ILE A 320 26.81 -19.69 26.39
N PHE A 321 27.56 -20.79 26.49
CA PHE A 321 27.91 -21.42 27.76
C PHE A 321 29.34 -21.05 28.14
N GLY A 322 29.51 -20.33 29.25
CA GLY A 322 30.79 -20.13 29.90
C GLY A 322 31.03 -21.16 31.02
N PRO A 323 32.28 -21.31 31.48
CA PRO A 323 32.66 -22.08 32.66
C PRO A 323 31.76 -21.89 33.89
N GLN A 324 31.28 -20.66 34.12
CA GLN A 324 30.48 -20.30 35.31
C GLN A 324 29.15 -19.62 34.98
N GLY A 325 28.68 -19.69 33.73
CA GLY A 325 27.45 -19.01 33.36
C GLY A 325 26.83 -19.45 32.03
N GLU A 326 25.56 -19.08 31.85
CA GLU A 326 24.80 -19.29 30.63
C GLU A 326 24.23 -17.95 30.17
N PHE A 327 24.54 -17.56 28.93
CA PHE A 327 23.98 -16.37 28.28
C PHE A 327 22.99 -16.80 27.20
N VAL A 328 21.76 -16.32 27.30
CA VAL A 328 20.71 -16.57 26.30
C VAL A 328 20.76 -15.46 25.27
N VAL A 329 21.04 -15.84 24.02
CA VAL A 329 21.05 -14.92 22.88
C VAL A 329 19.63 -14.84 22.32
N THR A 330 19.04 -13.66 22.37
CA THR A 330 17.69 -13.38 21.85
C THR A 330 17.70 -12.73 20.48
N ASP A 331 18.84 -12.17 20.06
CA ASP A 331 19.03 -11.63 18.72
C ASP A 331 20.52 -11.56 18.36
N THR A 332 20.84 -11.64 17.07
CA THR A 332 22.20 -11.52 16.55
C THR A 332 22.25 -10.49 15.43
N GLN A 333 23.04 -9.43 15.59
CA GLN A 333 23.10 -8.28 14.68
C GLN A 333 24.53 -8.04 14.17
N ARG A 334 24.67 -7.36 13.02
CA ARG A 334 25.98 -7.04 12.43
C ARG A 334 26.27 -5.55 12.54
N LYS A 335 27.49 -5.18 12.96
CA LYS A 335 28.00 -3.80 12.93
C LYS A 335 29.43 -3.79 12.36
N GLY A 336 29.55 -3.46 11.07
CA GLY A 336 30.80 -3.64 10.33
C GLY A 336 31.19 -5.12 10.24
N GLU A 337 32.41 -5.45 10.64
CA GLU A 337 32.94 -6.83 10.71
C GLU A 337 32.65 -7.54 12.04
N LEU A 338 31.91 -6.88 12.95
CA LEU A 338 31.55 -7.43 14.25
C LEU A 338 30.17 -8.07 14.23
N ILE A 339 30.04 -9.19 14.94
CA ILE A 339 28.76 -9.86 15.20
C ILE A 339 28.41 -9.65 16.67
N LEU A 340 27.26 -9.01 16.89
CA LEU A 340 26.73 -8.62 18.18
C LEU A 340 25.71 -9.66 18.65
N HIS A 341 25.98 -10.34 19.76
CA HIS A 341 25.08 -11.32 20.35
C HIS A 341 24.31 -10.64 21.47
N MET A 342 23.06 -10.28 21.22
CA MET A 342 22.21 -9.54 22.15
C MET A 342 21.41 -10.51 23.01
N GLY A 343 21.36 -10.26 24.30
CA GLY A 343 20.74 -11.21 25.22
C GLY A 343 20.93 -10.88 26.68
N TYR A 344 20.82 -11.89 27.53
CA TYR A 344 20.97 -11.76 28.98
C TYR A 344 21.60 -13.00 29.60
N VAL A 345 22.24 -12.82 30.76
CA VAL A 345 22.78 -13.94 31.54
C VAL A 345 21.63 -14.61 32.28
N ALA A 346 21.32 -15.84 31.92
CA ALA A 346 20.29 -16.64 32.56
C ALA A 346 20.77 -17.26 33.88
N LEU A 347 22.06 -17.62 33.97
CA LEU A 347 22.65 -18.24 35.15
C LEU A 347 24.11 -17.77 35.31
N GLY A 348 24.51 -17.47 36.54
CA GLY A 348 25.91 -17.23 36.90
C GLY A 348 26.50 -15.94 36.32
N SER A 349 27.69 -16.00 35.71
CA SER A 349 28.34 -14.82 35.11
C SER A 349 29.15 -15.16 33.87
N ILE A 350 29.29 -14.19 32.96
CA ILE A 350 30.16 -14.28 31.77
C ILE A 350 31.17 -13.13 31.84
N GLN A 351 32.45 -13.45 31.61
CA GLN A 351 33.55 -12.49 31.69
C GLN A 351 34.22 -12.27 30.33
N GLU A 352 34.81 -11.09 30.16
CA GLU A 352 35.67 -10.80 29.01
C GLU A 352 36.90 -11.75 29.00
N GLN A 353 37.38 -12.11 27.81
CA GLN A 353 38.47 -13.07 27.57
C GLN A 353 38.19 -14.52 28.02
N GLU A 354 36.98 -14.83 28.48
CA GLU A 354 36.57 -16.19 28.83
C GLU A 354 36.36 -17.05 27.57
N LEU A 355 36.73 -18.33 27.65
CA LEU A 355 36.44 -19.30 26.59
C LEU A 355 35.02 -19.85 26.78
N VAL A 356 34.16 -19.64 25.78
CA VAL A 356 32.75 -20.02 25.81
C VAL A 356 32.42 -21.02 24.71
N HIS A 357 31.37 -21.83 24.91
CA HIS A 357 30.76 -22.68 23.89
C HIS A 357 29.48 -22.03 23.38
N ALA A 358 29.53 -21.49 22.17
CA ALA A 358 28.41 -20.82 21.51
C ALA A 358 27.61 -21.85 20.71
N LYS A 359 26.30 -21.97 20.93
CA LYS A 359 25.40 -22.93 20.28
C LYS A 359 24.09 -22.28 19.85
N VAL A 360 23.76 -22.36 18.57
CA VAL A 360 22.50 -21.83 18.03
C VAL A 360 21.32 -22.75 18.36
N ASP A 361 20.09 -22.21 18.39
CA ASP A 361 18.88 -23.01 18.34
C ASP A 361 18.75 -23.66 16.96
N GLU A 362 19.17 -24.93 16.88
CA GLU A 362 19.20 -25.70 15.64
C GLU A 362 17.81 -25.87 15.01
N LYS A 363 16.75 -26.04 15.81
CA LYS A 363 15.39 -26.21 15.29
C LYS A 363 14.90 -24.92 14.63
N ARG A 364 15.12 -23.79 15.32
CA ARG A 364 14.78 -22.46 14.80
C ARG A 364 15.60 -22.14 13.54
N ARG A 365 16.91 -22.38 13.59
CA ARG A 365 17.83 -22.20 12.45
C ARG A 365 17.37 -23.03 11.27
N GLN A 366 17.00 -24.29 11.48
CA GLN A 366 16.57 -25.16 10.39
C GLN A 366 15.30 -24.63 9.73
N ALA A 367 14.29 -24.24 10.51
CA ALA A 367 13.07 -23.64 9.96
C ALA A 367 13.36 -22.38 9.11
N ILE A 368 14.28 -21.53 9.57
CA ILE A 368 14.75 -20.35 8.82
C ILE A 368 15.44 -20.75 7.52
N ARG A 369 16.35 -21.75 7.55
CA ARG A 369 17.03 -22.26 6.34
C ARG A 369 16.03 -22.76 5.30
N LEU A 370 15.00 -23.50 5.73
CA LEU A 370 13.95 -24.01 4.84
C LEU A 370 13.19 -22.87 4.19
N ASN A 371 12.75 -21.90 5.00
CA ASN A 371 12.04 -20.72 4.53
C ASN A 371 12.90 -19.87 3.57
N HIS A 372 14.18 -19.65 3.89
CA HIS A 372 15.10 -18.90 3.04
C HIS A 372 15.30 -19.57 1.68
N THR A 373 15.51 -20.88 1.69
CA THR A 373 15.64 -21.66 0.45
C THR A 373 14.36 -21.57 -0.38
N ALA A 374 13.19 -21.67 0.26
CA ALA A 374 11.91 -21.50 -0.41
C ALA A 374 11.70 -20.09 -0.99
N THR A 375 12.24 -19.04 -0.37
CA THR A 375 12.21 -17.68 -0.93
C THR A 375 12.83 -17.63 -2.33
N HIS A 376 13.98 -18.28 -2.53
CA HIS A 376 14.63 -18.31 -3.83
C HIS A 376 13.87 -19.15 -4.86
N ILE A 377 13.31 -20.30 -4.45
CA ILE A 377 12.45 -21.11 -5.34
C ILE A 377 11.20 -20.31 -5.75
N LEU A 378 10.60 -19.57 -4.80
CA LEU A 378 9.47 -18.70 -5.06
C LEU A 378 9.85 -17.57 -6.03
N HIS A 379 11.00 -16.94 -5.86
CA HIS A 379 11.48 -15.89 -6.75
C HIS A 379 11.68 -16.42 -8.18
N ALA A 380 12.28 -17.60 -8.32
CA ALA A 380 12.39 -18.28 -9.61
C ALA A 380 11.01 -18.59 -10.22
N ALA A 381 10.06 -19.08 -9.44
CA ALA A 381 8.69 -19.37 -9.89
C ALA A 381 7.99 -18.11 -10.44
N LEU A 382 8.11 -16.99 -9.71
CA LEU A 382 7.52 -15.71 -10.12
C LEU A 382 8.12 -15.20 -11.44
N ARG A 383 9.43 -15.33 -11.62
CA ARG A 383 10.12 -14.93 -12.86
C ARG A 383 9.76 -15.83 -14.04
N ASP A 384 9.67 -17.14 -13.82
CA ASP A 384 9.27 -18.12 -14.84
C ASP A 384 7.84 -17.87 -15.33
N MET A 385 6.89 -17.64 -14.41
CA MET A 385 5.49 -17.44 -14.74
C MET A 385 5.16 -16.05 -15.30
N PHE A 386 5.81 -14.99 -14.78
CA PHE A 386 5.42 -13.61 -15.04
C PHE A 386 6.51 -12.76 -15.73
N GLY A 387 7.67 -13.35 -16.01
CA GLY A 387 8.77 -12.72 -16.72
C GLY A 387 9.84 -12.10 -15.83
N GLU A 388 10.98 -11.78 -16.43
CA GLU A 388 12.20 -11.31 -15.74
C GLU A 388 12.07 -9.93 -15.10
N SER A 389 11.01 -9.18 -15.40
CA SER A 389 10.72 -7.90 -14.76
C SER A 389 10.29 -8.02 -13.30
N VAL A 390 9.94 -9.24 -12.84
CA VAL A 390 9.70 -9.48 -11.42
C VAL A 390 11.03 -9.44 -10.68
N SER A 391 11.12 -8.49 -9.74
CA SER A 391 12.32 -8.24 -8.93
C SER A 391 11.93 -8.14 -7.46
N GLN A 392 12.79 -8.66 -6.59
CA GLN A 392 12.65 -8.49 -5.15
C GLN A 392 12.71 -7.01 -4.74
N LYS A 393 11.78 -6.61 -3.87
CA LYS A 393 11.71 -5.27 -3.24
C LYS A 393 11.90 -5.33 -1.73
N GLY A 394 11.77 -6.51 -1.13
CA GLY A 394 11.92 -6.73 0.30
C GLY A 394 11.80 -8.21 0.63
N SER A 395 12.41 -8.62 1.73
CA SER A 395 12.32 -9.99 2.23
C SER A 395 12.39 -9.96 3.76
N LEU A 396 11.67 -10.88 4.39
CA LEU A 396 11.84 -11.23 5.81
C LEU A 396 11.66 -12.73 5.93
N VAL A 397 12.64 -13.38 6.51
CA VAL A 397 12.68 -14.83 6.71
C VAL A 397 12.82 -15.08 8.21
N THR A 398 11.72 -15.50 8.84
CA THR A 398 11.69 -15.96 10.24
C THR A 398 11.51 -17.48 10.28
N ALA A 399 11.51 -18.07 11.47
CA ALA A 399 11.28 -19.51 11.61
C ALA A 399 9.82 -19.90 11.30
N ASP A 400 8.88 -19.09 11.77
CA ASP A 400 7.44 -19.35 11.73
C ASP A 400 6.75 -18.83 10.47
N ARG A 401 7.35 -17.89 9.74
CA ARG A 401 6.82 -17.33 8.49
C ARG A 401 7.87 -16.69 7.61
N SER A 402 7.52 -16.40 6.37
CA SER A 402 8.33 -15.56 5.49
C SER A 402 7.48 -14.64 4.67
N ARG A 403 8.02 -13.46 4.37
CA ARG A 403 7.43 -12.47 3.47
C ARG A 403 8.39 -12.20 2.33
N PHE A 404 7.84 -12.13 1.13
CA PHE A 404 8.58 -11.79 -0.06
C PHE A 404 7.84 -10.68 -0.81
N ASP A 405 8.49 -9.53 -0.93
CA ASP A 405 7.94 -8.37 -1.62
C ASP A 405 8.55 -8.30 -3.02
N PHE A 406 7.70 -8.19 -4.04
CA PHE A 406 8.13 -8.26 -5.44
C PHE A 406 7.43 -7.21 -6.30
N SER A 407 8.11 -6.77 -7.37
CA SER A 407 7.54 -5.83 -8.33
C SER A 407 6.52 -6.51 -9.23
N PHE A 408 5.25 -6.17 -9.03
CA PHE A 408 4.15 -6.66 -9.85
C PHE A 408 2.95 -5.72 -9.77
N ASN A 409 2.32 -5.45 -10.91
CA ASN A 409 1.39 -4.32 -11.02
C ASN A 409 -0.08 -4.67 -10.77
N ARG A 410 -0.42 -5.95 -10.58
CA ARG A 410 -1.80 -6.41 -10.31
C ARG A 410 -1.80 -7.55 -9.30
N GLY A 411 -2.95 -7.82 -8.68
CA GLY A 411 -3.10 -9.00 -7.82
C GLY A 411 -2.97 -10.29 -8.62
N LEU A 412 -2.50 -11.34 -7.96
CA LEU A 412 -2.48 -12.68 -8.53
C LEU A 412 -3.88 -13.28 -8.40
N SER A 413 -4.38 -13.93 -9.44
CA SER A 413 -5.65 -14.67 -9.37
C SER A 413 -5.49 -15.90 -8.47
N ARG A 414 -6.62 -16.49 -8.06
CA ARG A 414 -6.58 -17.71 -7.24
C ARG A 414 -5.92 -18.86 -7.98
N GLU A 415 -6.15 -18.97 -9.28
CA GLU A 415 -5.54 -19.96 -10.17
C GLU A 415 -4.02 -19.75 -10.27
N GLU A 416 -3.58 -18.50 -10.45
CA GLU A 416 -2.15 -18.16 -10.51
C GLU A 416 -1.43 -18.48 -9.20
N LEU A 417 -2.04 -18.17 -8.05
CA LEU A 417 -1.50 -18.54 -6.74
C LEU A 417 -1.39 -20.06 -6.57
N ASN A 418 -2.41 -20.80 -7.01
CA ASN A 418 -2.38 -22.27 -6.95
C ASN A 418 -1.31 -22.85 -7.87
N GLN A 419 -1.15 -22.33 -9.09
CA GLN A 419 -0.11 -22.75 -10.03
C GLN A 419 1.29 -22.47 -9.48
N LEU A 420 1.48 -21.29 -8.87
CA LEU A 420 2.74 -20.92 -8.23
C LEU A 420 3.07 -21.84 -7.04
N GLU A 421 2.10 -22.11 -6.16
CA GLU A 421 2.30 -23.05 -5.04
C GLU A 421 2.64 -24.47 -5.55
N GLN A 422 1.98 -24.92 -6.63
CA GLN A 422 2.28 -26.21 -7.27
C GLN A 422 3.67 -26.26 -7.89
N TRP A 423 4.09 -25.17 -8.56
CA TRP A 423 5.41 -25.05 -9.18
C TRP A 423 6.51 -25.14 -8.11
N VAL A 424 6.39 -24.37 -7.03
CA VAL A 424 7.37 -24.37 -5.93
C VAL A 424 7.45 -25.76 -5.31
N ASN A 425 6.31 -26.37 -4.97
CA ASN A 425 6.31 -27.71 -4.39
C ASN A 425 6.80 -28.80 -5.37
N ALA A 426 6.71 -28.60 -6.69
CA ALA A 426 7.30 -29.50 -7.66
C ALA A 426 8.84 -29.48 -7.58
N ARG A 427 9.45 -28.29 -7.47
CA ARG A 427 10.91 -28.13 -7.29
C ARG A 427 11.41 -28.60 -5.92
N VAL A 428 10.56 -28.51 -4.90
CA VAL A 428 10.81 -29.14 -3.60
C VAL A 428 10.90 -30.67 -3.77
N ARG A 429 9.92 -31.29 -4.44
CA ARG A 429 9.90 -32.75 -4.66
C ARG A 429 11.01 -33.26 -5.57
N GLU A 430 11.51 -32.44 -6.48
CA GLU A 430 12.68 -32.75 -7.32
C GLU A 430 13.93 -33.03 -6.48
N ASN A 431 14.01 -32.44 -5.28
CA ASN A 431 15.09 -32.66 -4.32
C ASN A 431 16.49 -32.37 -4.89
N ALA A 432 16.57 -31.30 -5.68
CA ALA A 432 17.83 -30.82 -6.26
C ALA A 432 18.83 -30.42 -5.15
N PRO A 433 20.14 -30.65 -5.35
CA PRO A 433 21.16 -30.20 -4.40
C PRO A 433 21.21 -28.66 -4.35
N VAL A 434 21.40 -28.13 -3.14
CA VAL A 434 21.67 -26.70 -2.92
C VAL A 434 23.18 -26.52 -2.78
N GLN A 435 23.80 -25.81 -3.71
CA GLN A 435 25.25 -25.62 -3.77
C GLN A 435 25.61 -24.15 -3.59
N THR A 436 26.73 -23.90 -2.90
CA THR A 436 27.25 -22.55 -2.71
C THR A 436 28.72 -22.46 -3.09
N GLU A 437 29.08 -21.46 -3.87
CA GLU A 437 30.44 -21.20 -4.33
C GLU A 437 30.84 -19.74 -4.04
N LEU A 438 32.11 -19.50 -3.73
CA LEU A 438 32.67 -18.15 -3.67
C LEU A 438 33.31 -17.84 -5.02
N LEU A 439 32.83 -16.80 -5.69
CA LEU A 439 33.29 -16.38 -7.02
C LEU A 439 33.52 -14.87 -7.04
N SER A 440 34.34 -14.40 -7.99
CA SER A 440 34.40 -12.97 -8.28
C SER A 440 33.07 -12.51 -8.90
N LEU A 441 32.76 -11.22 -8.74
CA LEU A 441 31.52 -10.64 -9.28
C LEU A 441 31.36 -10.89 -10.80
N GLU A 442 32.45 -10.75 -11.57
CA GLU A 442 32.47 -11.01 -13.02
C GLU A 442 32.11 -12.47 -13.34
N LYS A 443 32.72 -13.44 -12.67
CA LYS A 443 32.44 -14.87 -12.88
C LYS A 443 31.02 -15.25 -12.46
N ALA A 444 30.48 -14.61 -11.43
CA ALA A 444 29.10 -14.82 -11.01
C ALA A 444 28.12 -14.32 -12.08
N GLN A 445 28.38 -13.15 -12.68
CA GLN A 445 27.58 -12.60 -13.78
C GLN A 445 27.66 -13.47 -15.05
N GLU A 446 28.85 -13.99 -15.40
CA GLU A 446 29.02 -14.91 -16.53
C GLU A 446 28.23 -16.22 -16.35
N LYS A 447 28.09 -16.70 -15.11
CA LYS A 447 27.23 -17.86 -14.79
C LYS A 447 25.73 -17.55 -14.85
N GLY A 448 25.33 -16.30 -15.05
CA GLY A 448 23.91 -15.91 -15.03
C GLY A 448 23.33 -15.72 -13.63
N ALA A 449 24.18 -15.59 -12.60
CA ALA A 449 23.70 -15.37 -11.24
C ALA A 449 22.97 -14.02 -11.13
N ILE A 450 21.77 -14.06 -10.58
CA ILE A 450 20.97 -12.85 -10.37
C ILE A 450 21.50 -12.12 -9.14
N ALA A 451 21.92 -10.87 -9.33
CA ALA A 451 22.25 -9.97 -8.23
C ALA A 451 20.96 -9.39 -7.63
N LEU A 452 20.85 -9.40 -6.30
CA LEU A 452 19.73 -8.79 -5.59
C LEU A 452 19.87 -7.26 -5.61
N PHE A 453 18.78 -6.58 -5.90
CA PHE A 453 18.78 -5.13 -6.12
C PHE A 453 19.02 -4.36 -4.80
N GLY A 454 20.08 -3.54 -4.75
CA GLY A 454 20.32 -2.60 -3.65
C GLY A 454 21.45 -2.96 -2.68
N GLU A 455 22.06 -4.15 -2.82
CA GLU A 455 23.21 -4.56 -2.00
C GLU A 455 24.54 -4.12 -2.62
N LYS A 456 25.48 -3.69 -1.77
CA LYS A 456 26.88 -3.47 -2.16
C LYS A 456 27.62 -4.79 -2.01
N TYR A 457 28.10 -5.33 -3.12
CA TYR A 457 28.89 -6.56 -3.13
C TYR A 457 30.38 -6.28 -2.94
N GLY A 458 31.07 -7.16 -2.22
CA GLY A 458 32.54 -7.17 -2.15
C GLY A 458 33.17 -7.70 -3.45
N GLU A 459 34.49 -7.82 -3.47
CA GLU A 459 35.24 -8.38 -4.60
C GLU A 459 34.91 -9.86 -4.86
N GLU A 460 34.63 -10.59 -3.78
CA GLU A 460 34.13 -11.97 -3.80
C GLU A 460 32.67 -12.03 -3.32
N VAL A 461 31.84 -12.79 -4.04
CA VAL A 461 30.42 -12.98 -3.76
C VAL A 461 30.11 -14.46 -3.62
N ARG A 462 29.17 -14.76 -2.71
CA ARG A 462 28.67 -16.12 -2.52
C ARG A 462 27.48 -16.36 -3.45
N VAL A 463 27.65 -17.28 -4.39
CA VAL A 463 26.63 -17.70 -5.35
C VAL A 463 25.93 -18.94 -4.82
N LEU A 464 24.62 -18.87 -4.68
CA LEU A 464 23.72 -19.98 -4.37
C LEU A 464 23.17 -20.55 -5.67
N SER A 465 23.18 -21.87 -5.83
CA SER A 465 22.59 -22.58 -6.97
C SER A 465 21.68 -23.71 -6.49
N MET A 466 20.50 -23.81 -7.09
CA MET A 466 19.49 -24.83 -6.81
C MET A 466 18.95 -25.38 -8.13
N GLY A 467 19.40 -26.59 -8.49
CA GLY A 467 19.12 -27.15 -9.81
C GLY A 467 19.52 -26.18 -10.94
N GLU A 468 18.81 -26.24 -12.06
CA GLU A 468 19.02 -25.33 -13.20
C GLU A 468 18.12 -24.08 -13.15
N PHE A 469 17.31 -23.93 -12.11
CA PHE A 469 16.20 -22.95 -12.12
C PHE A 469 16.40 -21.74 -11.22
N SER A 470 17.37 -21.78 -10.28
CA SER A 470 17.69 -20.64 -9.44
C SER A 470 19.19 -20.56 -9.21
N GLN A 471 19.76 -19.41 -9.59
CA GLN A 471 21.14 -19.03 -9.33
C GLN A 471 21.18 -17.57 -8.89
N GLU A 472 21.53 -17.33 -7.63
CA GLU A 472 21.37 -16.03 -6.98
C GLU A 472 22.56 -15.72 -6.08
N LEU A 473 22.91 -14.44 -5.93
CA LEU A 473 23.87 -14.01 -4.91
C LEU A 473 23.19 -14.02 -3.55
N CYS A 474 23.66 -14.86 -2.63
CA CYS A 474 23.09 -14.92 -1.28
C CYS A 474 24.11 -15.33 -0.20
N GLY A 475 24.25 -14.45 0.79
CA GLY A 475 25.04 -14.68 2.00
C GLY A 475 24.26 -15.39 3.11
N GLY A 476 23.06 -15.89 2.84
CA GLY A 476 22.19 -16.53 3.83
C GLY A 476 22.54 -17.97 4.17
N THR A 477 21.85 -18.50 5.17
CA THR A 477 21.86 -19.93 5.46
C THR A 477 20.75 -20.65 4.67
N HIS A 478 21.08 -21.77 4.03
CA HIS A 478 20.15 -22.49 3.14
C HIS A 478 20.10 -23.98 3.49
N ALA A 479 19.02 -24.65 3.09
CA ALA A 479 18.88 -26.10 3.15
C ALA A 479 19.98 -26.80 2.34
N THR A 480 20.19 -28.09 2.56
CA THR A 480 21.18 -28.86 1.79
C THR A 480 20.61 -29.35 0.46
N ARG A 481 19.32 -29.62 0.43
CA ARG A 481 18.56 -30.01 -0.77
C ARG A 481 17.20 -29.34 -0.76
N THR A 482 16.61 -29.13 -1.92
CA THR A 482 15.27 -28.51 -2.00
C THR A 482 14.19 -29.38 -1.35
N GLY A 483 14.39 -30.70 -1.26
CA GLY A 483 13.47 -31.62 -0.59
C GLY A 483 13.44 -31.46 0.93
N ASP A 484 14.48 -30.88 1.54
CA ASP A 484 14.51 -30.61 2.99
C ASP A 484 13.40 -29.64 3.41
N ILE A 485 12.91 -28.80 2.49
CA ILE A 485 11.80 -27.86 2.70
C ILE A 485 10.51 -28.62 3.08
N GLY A 486 10.35 -29.83 2.54
CA GLY A 486 9.19 -30.68 2.76
C GLY A 486 7.95 -30.16 2.05
N PHE A 487 7.27 -29.18 2.65
CA PHE A 487 6.03 -28.63 2.13
C PHE A 487 6.07 -27.10 2.17
N PHE A 488 5.67 -26.46 1.07
CA PHE A 488 5.54 -25.02 0.95
C PHE A 488 4.07 -24.64 0.84
N LYS A 489 3.63 -23.65 1.63
CA LYS A 489 2.25 -23.17 1.63
C LYS A 489 2.19 -21.66 1.58
N VAL A 490 1.46 -21.11 0.61
CA VAL A 490 1.14 -19.68 0.55
C VAL A 490 0.04 -19.39 1.56
N LEU A 491 0.26 -18.37 2.39
CA LEU A 491 -0.72 -17.85 3.35
C LEU A 491 -1.57 -16.75 2.73
N SER A 492 -0.92 -15.76 2.11
CA SER A 492 -1.59 -14.57 1.62
C SER A 492 -0.79 -13.89 0.49
N GLU A 493 -1.50 -13.08 -0.30
CA GLU A 493 -0.93 -12.14 -1.26
C GLU A 493 -1.67 -10.81 -1.11
N ALA A 494 -0.94 -9.71 -0.93
CA ALA A 494 -1.52 -8.37 -0.81
C ALA A 494 -0.68 -7.27 -1.48
N SER A 495 -1.36 -6.19 -1.89
CA SER A 495 -0.69 -4.97 -2.39
C SER A 495 -0.19 -4.16 -1.20
N ILE A 496 1.11 -3.83 -1.17
CA ILE A 496 1.69 -3.00 -0.09
C ILE A 496 1.99 -1.58 -0.57
N ALA A 497 2.28 -1.41 -1.86
CA ALA A 497 2.47 -0.12 -2.51
C ALA A 497 2.08 -0.25 -3.99
N SER A 498 1.94 0.87 -4.68
CA SER A 498 1.69 0.82 -6.13
C SER A 498 2.88 0.18 -6.85
N GLY A 499 2.61 -0.93 -7.55
CA GLY A 499 3.61 -1.74 -8.27
C GLY A 499 4.37 -2.75 -7.40
N VAL A 500 4.02 -2.90 -6.11
CA VAL A 500 4.72 -3.83 -5.20
C VAL A 500 3.71 -4.69 -4.43
N ARG A 501 3.94 -6.00 -4.47
CA ARG A 501 3.08 -7.00 -3.85
C ARG A 501 3.86 -7.82 -2.84
N ARG A 502 3.20 -8.21 -1.77
CA ARG A 502 3.76 -9.04 -0.69
C ARG A 502 3.11 -10.41 -0.76
N MET A 503 3.94 -11.44 -0.82
CA MET A 503 3.53 -12.81 -0.59
C MET A 503 4.00 -13.27 0.78
N GLU A 504 3.09 -13.82 1.57
CA GLU A 504 3.42 -14.47 2.83
C GLU A 504 3.27 -15.99 2.67
N PHE A 505 4.24 -16.74 3.18
CA PHE A 505 4.27 -18.18 3.08
C PHE A 505 4.97 -18.82 4.28
N VAL A 506 4.78 -20.13 4.40
CA VAL A 506 5.40 -20.98 5.43
C VAL A 506 5.92 -22.27 4.80
N THR A 507 6.89 -22.90 5.46
CA THR A 507 7.44 -24.19 5.03
C THR A 507 7.45 -25.25 6.14
N GLY A 508 7.74 -26.49 5.77
CA GLY A 508 7.99 -27.61 6.69
C GLY A 508 6.84 -27.83 7.68
N GLN A 509 7.21 -27.93 8.97
CA GLN A 509 6.26 -28.18 10.05
C GLN A 509 5.20 -27.07 10.19
N TYR A 510 5.56 -25.80 9.92
CA TYR A 510 4.62 -24.69 10.00
C TYR A 510 3.58 -24.76 8.88
N ALA A 511 4.00 -25.10 7.66
CA ALA A 511 3.08 -25.34 6.55
C ALA A 511 2.11 -26.50 6.82
N LEU A 512 2.61 -27.61 7.37
CA LEU A 512 1.77 -28.74 7.76
C LEU A 512 0.74 -28.33 8.82
N LYS A 513 1.19 -27.63 9.87
CA LYS A 513 0.33 -27.13 10.94
C LYS A 513 -0.77 -26.21 10.40
N THR A 514 -0.44 -25.26 9.53
CA THR A 514 -1.43 -24.37 8.90
C THR A 514 -2.51 -25.13 8.15
N VAL A 515 -2.15 -26.16 7.37
CA VAL A 515 -3.15 -26.96 6.63
C VAL A 515 -4.00 -27.80 7.59
N GLN A 516 -3.42 -28.36 8.65
CA GLN A 516 -4.17 -29.08 9.68
C GLN A 516 -5.17 -28.18 10.39
N GLU A 517 -4.78 -26.96 10.75
CA GLU A 517 -5.68 -25.97 11.38
C GLU A 517 -6.81 -25.55 10.43
N GLN A 518 -6.52 -25.33 9.15
CA GLN A 518 -7.54 -25.04 8.14
C GLN A 518 -8.52 -26.20 7.95
N ASN A 519 -8.03 -27.43 7.90
CA ASN A 519 -8.88 -28.62 7.78
C ASN A 519 -9.76 -28.82 9.02
N GLN A 520 -9.22 -28.55 10.22
CA GLN A 520 -9.99 -28.61 11.46
C GLN A 520 -11.10 -27.56 11.46
N LEU A 521 -10.80 -26.32 11.04
CA LEU A 521 -11.81 -25.27 10.93
C LEU A 521 -12.95 -25.68 9.97
N VAL A 522 -12.63 -26.24 8.81
CA VAL A 522 -13.63 -26.73 7.86
C VAL A 522 -14.48 -27.85 8.47
N ALA A 523 -13.86 -28.79 9.19
CA ALA A 523 -14.56 -29.88 9.87
C ALA A 523 -15.49 -29.35 10.97
N ASP A 524 -15.04 -28.38 11.77
CA ASP A 524 -15.82 -27.78 12.86
C ASP A 524 -17.05 -27.04 12.31
N VAL A 525 -16.90 -26.28 11.22
CA VAL A 525 -18.01 -25.57 10.56
C VAL A 525 -19.00 -26.57 9.95
N ALA A 526 -18.51 -27.63 9.29
CA ALA A 526 -19.35 -28.69 8.76
C ALA A 526 -20.16 -29.39 9.87
N GLN A 527 -19.51 -29.67 11.01
CA GLN A 527 -20.18 -30.25 12.18
C GLN A 527 -21.24 -29.30 12.75
N ALA A 528 -20.95 -28.01 12.87
CA ALA A 528 -21.91 -27.01 13.36
C ALA A 528 -23.16 -26.92 12.48
N LEU A 529 -23.00 -27.05 11.16
CA LEU A 529 -24.09 -27.09 10.18
C LEU A 529 -24.70 -28.49 9.98
N LYS A 530 -24.20 -29.49 10.71
CA LYS A 530 -24.59 -30.90 10.64
C LYS A 530 -24.51 -31.45 9.22
N THR A 531 -23.40 -31.17 8.54
CA THR A 531 -23.11 -31.60 7.17
C THR A 531 -21.68 -32.15 7.05
N SER A 532 -21.28 -32.53 5.85
CA SER A 532 -19.91 -32.95 5.52
C SER A 532 -19.13 -31.79 4.89
N PRO A 533 -17.78 -31.74 5.00
CA PRO A 533 -16.96 -30.75 4.33
C PRO A 533 -17.24 -30.60 2.82
N GLU A 534 -17.54 -31.71 2.14
CA GLU A 534 -17.82 -31.75 0.71
C GLU A 534 -19.16 -31.08 0.34
N GLN A 535 -20.13 -31.13 1.25
CA GLN A 535 -21.47 -30.53 1.07
C GLN A 535 -21.61 -29.18 1.77
N LEU A 536 -20.53 -28.66 2.34
CA LEU A 536 -20.56 -27.48 3.19
C LEU A 536 -21.07 -26.24 2.44
N GLU A 537 -20.61 -26.01 1.22
CA GLU A 537 -21.04 -24.89 0.39
C GLU A 537 -22.55 -24.95 0.10
N GLU A 538 -23.04 -26.10 -0.36
CA GLU A 538 -24.46 -26.30 -0.63
C GLU A 538 -25.29 -26.08 0.64
N ARG A 539 -24.84 -26.60 1.78
CA ARG A 539 -25.53 -26.43 3.07
C ARG A 539 -25.61 -24.98 3.52
N ILE A 540 -24.54 -24.21 3.31
CA ILE A 540 -24.51 -22.77 3.59
C ILE A 540 -25.55 -22.05 2.71
N GLN A 541 -25.56 -22.32 1.40
CA GLN A 541 -26.52 -21.71 0.47
C GLN A 541 -27.97 -22.06 0.83
N GLN A 542 -28.25 -23.33 1.14
CA GLN A 542 -29.57 -23.78 1.60
C GLN A 542 -29.99 -23.06 2.89
N THR A 543 -29.07 -22.92 3.85
CA THR A 543 -29.35 -22.25 5.14
C THR A 543 -29.64 -20.77 4.93
N GLN A 544 -28.87 -20.08 4.09
CA GLN A 544 -29.12 -18.69 3.72
C GLN A 544 -30.47 -18.50 3.03
N GLN A 545 -30.82 -19.40 2.11
CA GLN A 545 -32.12 -19.38 1.43
C GLN A 545 -33.27 -19.64 2.42
N GLN A 546 -33.10 -20.58 3.35
CA GLN A 546 -34.09 -20.83 4.41
C GLN A 546 -34.27 -19.62 5.32
N MET A 547 -33.18 -18.93 5.69
CA MET A 547 -33.25 -17.70 6.48
C MET A 547 -34.03 -16.60 5.75
N GLN A 548 -33.79 -16.41 4.45
CA GLN A 548 -34.55 -15.43 3.65
C GLN A 548 -36.04 -15.81 3.54
N ASN A 549 -36.35 -17.09 3.33
CA ASN A 549 -37.73 -17.57 3.26
C ASN A 549 -38.47 -17.39 4.60
N LEU A 550 -37.82 -17.71 5.73
CA LEU A 550 -38.38 -17.51 7.06
C LEU A 550 -38.61 -16.02 7.36
N GLN A 551 -37.69 -15.13 6.97
CA GLN A 551 -37.89 -13.69 7.07
C GLN A 551 -39.11 -13.20 6.28
N GLN A 552 -39.30 -13.70 5.05
CA GLN A 552 -40.49 -13.38 4.25
C GLN A 552 -41.77 -13.92 4.88
N GLN A 553 -41.76 -15.15 5.40
CA GLN A 553 -42.91 -15.73 6.11
C GLN A 553 -43.27 -14.94 7.37
N LEU A 554 -42.27 -14.51 8.15
CA LEU A 554 -42.49 -13.66 9.33
C LEU A 554 -43.19 -12.36 8.94
N GLN A 555 -42.71 -11.66 7.91
CA GLN A 555 -43.37 -10.45 7.40
C GLN A 555 -44.81 -10.70 6.92
N GLN A 556 -45.08 -11.85 6.29
CA GLN A 556 -46.43 -12.23 5.89
C GLN A 556 -47.35 -12.50 7.09
N PHE A 557 -46.85 -13.18 8.12
CA PHE A 557 -47.62 -13.42 9.34
C PHE A 557 -47.87 -12.13 10.12
N GLU A 558 -46.87 -11.27 10.26
CA GLU A 558 -47.03 -9.93 10.85
C GLU A 558 -48.11 -9.13 10.12
N LYS A 559 -48.08 -9.12 8.79
CA LYS A 559 -49.12 -8.45 7.99
C LYS A 559 -50.52 -9.04 8.21
N LYS A 560 -50.64 -10.37 8.35
CA LYS A 560 -51.93 -11.03 8.66
C LYS A 560 -52.45 -10.65 10.05
N ILE A 561 -51.58 -10.60 11.05
CA ILE A 561 -51.91 -10.16 12.41
C ILE A 561 -52.37 -8.71 12.39
N MET A 562 -51.61 -7.82 11.75
CA MET A 562 -51.97 -6.41 11.56
C MET A 562 -53.33 -6.24 10.86
N LEU A 563 -53.61 -7.04 9.82
CA LEU A 563 -54.89 -7.02 9.13
C LEU A 563 -56.06 -7.44 10.04
N GLN A 564 -55.87 -8.47 10.87
CA GLN A 564 -56.90 -8.89 11.82
C GLN A 564 -57.15 -7.81 12.89
N GLN A 565 -56.09 -7.23 13.46
CA GLN A 565 -56.21 -6.12 14.41
C GLN A 565 -56.93 -4.91 13.78
N ALA A 566 -56.57 -4.56 12.54
CA ALA A 566 -57.23 -3.49 11.80
C ALA A 566 -58.73 -3.77 11.62
N ARG A 567 -59.12 -5.01 11.27
CA ARG A 567 -60.54 -5.41 11.17
C ARG A 567 -61.27 -5.29 12.50
N ASP A 568 -60.64 -5.71 13.59
CA ASP A 568 -61.23 -5.64 14.93
C ASP A 568 -61.43 -4.18 15.38
N TRP A 569 -60.48 -3.30 15.08
CA TRP A 569 -60.63 -1.86 15.33
C TRP A 569 -61.74 -1.24 14.49
N VAL A 570 -61.82 -1.57 13.21
CA VAL A 570 -62.91 -1.12 12.34
C VAL A 570 -64.27 -1.61 12.83
N ALA A 571 -64.38 -2.86 13.30
CA ALA A 571 -65.64 -3.40 13.80
C ALA A 571 -66.11 -2.77 15.13
N LYS A 572 -65.17 -2.30 15.96
CA LYS A 572 -65.47 -1.71 17.28
C LYS A 572 -65.63 -0.19 17.25
N SER A 573 -65.23 0.47 16.17
CA SER A 573 -65.32 1.93 16.02
C SER A 573 -66.69 2.35 15.47
N PRO A 574 -67.45 3.18 16.20
CA PRO A 574 -68.78 3.64 15.77
C PRO A 574 -68.77 4.85 14.80
N ALA A 575 -67.60 5.36 14.38
CA ALA A 575 -67.44 6.65 13.71
C ALA A 575 -66.61 6.60 12.42
N SER A 576 -66.68 7.66 11.60
CA SER A 576 -65.91 7.87 10.35
C SER A 576 -64.40 8.11 10.54
N PHE A 577 -63.86 7.79 11.72
CA PHE A 577 -62.46 7.99 12.05
C PHE A 577 -61.93 6.93 13.02
N LEU A 578 -60.61 6.75 13.04
CA LEU A 578 -59.89 5.87 13.95
C LEU A 578 -58.68 6.59 14.54
N LEU A 579 -58.62 6.66 15.87
CA LEU A 579 -57.46 7.13 16.63
C LEU A 579 -56.97 6.00 17.53
N GLN A 580 -55.77 5.47 17.27
CA GLN A 580 -55.25 4.30 17.99
C GLN A 580 -53.78 4.43 18.37
N ARG A 581 -53.46 4.05 19.61
CA ARG A 581 -52.10 3.88 20.12
C ARG A 581 -51.61 2.45 19.84
N VAL A 582 -50.41 2.32 19.28
CA VAL A 582 -49.82 1.03 18.88
C VAL A 582 -48.31 0.99 19.15
N ASP A 583 -47.93 0.86 20.42
CA ASP A 583 -46.53 0.97 20.87
C ASP A 583 -45.61 -0.15 20.36
N GLU A 584 -46.18 -1.32 20.06
CA GLU A 584 -45.46 -2.51 19.61
C GLU A 584 -44.91 -2.41 18.17
N TYR A 585 -45.26 -1.34 17.43
CA TYR A 585 -44.91 -1.19 16.02
C TYR A 585 -43.94 -0.04 15.74
N ASP A 586 -42.95 -0.35 14.90
CA ASP A 586 -42.02 0.64 14.34
C ASP A 586 -42.68 1.47 13.23
N VAL A 587 -41.97 2.48 12.74
CA VAL A 587 -42.48 3.41 11.71
C VAL A 587 -42.90 2.68 10.42
N LYS A 588 -42.19 1.61 10.03
CA LYS A 588 -42.53 0.81 8.84
C LYS A 588 -43.83 0.03 9.06
N SER A 589 -43.98 -0.59 10.22
CA SER A 589 -45.17 -1.33 10.62
C SER A 589 -46.41 -0.43 10.72
N LEU A 590 -46.26 0.77 11.29
CA LEU A 590 -47.33 1.79 11.32
C LEU A 590 -47.80 2.18 9.93
N ARG A 591 -46.87 2.25 8.95
CA ARG A 591 -47.21 2.51 7.55
C ARG A 591 -48.03 1.40 6.93
N VAL A 592 -47.58 0.16 7.10
CA VAL A 592 -48.31 -1.01 6.61
C VAL A 592 -49.72 -1.05 7.22
N LEU A 593 -49.83 -0.82 8.53
CA LEU A 593 -51.10 -0.82 9.24
C LEU A 593 -52.03 0.32 8.79
N SER A 594 -51.49 1.52 8.58
CA SER A 594 -52.23 2.66 8.03
C SER A 594 -52.77 2.36 6.63
N ASP A 595 -51.98 1.74 5.77
CA ASP A 595 -52.41 1.37 4.42
C ASP A 595 -53.48 0.27 4.45
N LEU A 596 -53.34 -0.75 5.32
CA LEU A 596 -54.38 -1.77 5.51
C LEU A 596 -55.71 -1.19 6.00
N LEU A 597 -55.67 -0.20 6.90
CA LEU A 597 -56.86 0.47 7.41
C LEU A 597 -57.54 1.33 6.32
N LYS A 598 -56.76 2.02 5.47
CA LYS A 598 -57.30 2.74 4.30
C LYS A 598 -57.96 1.79 3.32
N ASP A 599 -57.38 0.62 3.08
CA ASP A 599 -57.94 -0.36 2.17
C ASP A 599 -59.28 -0.92 2.68
N LEU A 600 -59.40 -1.13 4.00
CA LEU A 600 -60.64 -1.60 4.63
C LEU A 600 -61.73 -0.52 4.68
N LYS A 601 -61.33 0.74 4.93
CA LYS A 601 -62.23 1.90 5.10
C LYS A 601 -61.64 3.15 4.43
N PRO A 602 -61.78 3.29 3.10
CA PRO A 602 -61.23 4.42 2.34
C PRO A 602 -61.80 5.78 2.76
N GLU A 603 -63.01 5.77 3.34
CA GLU A 603 -63.74 6.95 3.81
C GLU A 603 -63.33 7.41 5.21
N TRP A 604 -62.46 6.67 5.92
CA TRP A 604 -62.09 6.98 7.30
C TRP A 604 -60.83 7.84 7.43
N MET A 605 -60.88 8.80 8.36
CA MET A 605 -59.68 9.46 8.84
C MET A 605 -58.95 8.56 9.85
N ILE A 606 -57.67 8.30 9.63
CA ILE A 606 -56.87 7.37 10.45
C ILE A 606 -55.71 8.12 11.09
N ILE A 607 -55.61 8.04 12.42
CA ILE A 607 -54.49 8.57 13.21
C ILE A 607 -53.92 7.42 14.04
N LEU A 608 -52.70 7.02 13.73
CA LEU A 608 -51.95 6.02 14.49
C LEU A 608 -50.77 6.69 15.16
N TYR A 609 -50.48 6.31 16.40
CA TYR A 609 -49.25 6.72 17.06
C TYR A 609 -48.65 5.61 17.91
N SER A 610 -47.33 5.59 18.02
CA SER A 610 -46.58 4.68 18.89
C SER A 610 -45.61 5.45 19.77
N ILE A 611 -45.40 4.98 20.99
CA ILE A 611 -44.42 5.52 21.92
C ILE A 611 -43.32 4.47 22.11
N GLN A 612 -42.10 4.81 21.72
CA GLN A 612 -40.93 3.94 21.87
C GLN A 612 -39.85 4.69 22.65
N ALA A 613 -39.55 4.19 23.85
CA ALA A 613 -38.74 4.90 24.84
C ALA A 613 -39.29 6.33 25.06
N ASP A 614 -38.49 7.37 24.78
CA ASP A 614 -38.86 8.78 24.95
C ASP A 614 -39.28 9.46 23.64
N ASN A 615 -39.54 8.70 22.57
CA ASN A 615 -39.97 9.24 21.28
C ASN A 615 -41.37 8.77 20.91
N ILE A 616 -42.11 9.65 20.27
CA ILE A 616 -43.40 9.38 19.65
C ILE A 616 -43.23 9.30 18.13
N HIS A 617 -43.91 8.34 17.50
CA HIS A 617 -44.08 8.27 16.05
C HIS A 617 -45.56 8.39 15.73
N VAL A 618 -45.90 9.21 14.73
CA VAL A 618 -47.28 9.51 14.38
C VAL A 618 -47.47 9.37 12.89
N MET A 619 -48.61 8.80 12.52
CA MET A 619 -49.05 8.66 11.15
C MET A 619 -50.50 9.07 11.02
N VAL A 620 -50.77 9.95 10.07
CA VAL A 620 -52.11 10.44 9.80
C VAL A 620 -52.46 10.25 8.33
N SER A 621 -53.68 9.75 8.10
CA SER A 621 -54.29 9.65 6.78
C SER A 621 -55.64 10.33 6.77
N VAL A 622 -55.85 11.21 5.78
CA VAL A 622 -57.09 11.97 5.61
C VAL A 622 -57.66 11.70 4.21
N PRO A 623 -58.83 11.05 4.10
CA PRO A 623 -59.51 10.85 2.83
C PRO A 623 -59.76 12.16 2.09
N LYS A 624 -59.67 12.15 0.76
CA LYS A 624 -59.87 13.36 -0.07
C LYS A 624 -61.19 14.06 0.19
N ALA A 625 -62.26 13.31 0.44
CA ALA A 625 -63.58 13.85 0.74
C ALA A 625 -63.62 14.67 2.06
N LEU A 626 -62.75 14.34 3.02
CA LEU A 626 -62.69 15.00 4.32
C LEU A 626 -61.63 16.12 4.37
N GLN A 627 -60.73 16.24 3.38
CA GLN A 627 -59.65 17.24 3.40
C GLN A 627 -60.15 18.69 3.45
N VAL A 628 -61.32 18.98 2.86
CA VAL A 628 -61.91 20.34 2.87
C VAL A 628 -62.40 20.74 4.27
N GLN A 629 -62.89 19.78 5.05
CA GLN A 629 -63.47 20.03 6.37
C GLN A 629 -62.47 19.75 7.52
N ALA A 630 -61.65 18.71 7.39
CA ALA A 630 -60.68 18.27 8.39
C ALA A 630 -59.27 18.85 8.18
N GLY A 631 -58.96 19.47 7.04
CA GLY A 631 -57.64 20.01 6.73
C GLY A 631 -56.63 18.95 6.26
N SER A 632 -55.34 19.33 6.18
CA SER A 632 -54.27 18.47 5.69
C SER A 632 -53.79 17.47 6.75
N ALA A 633 -53.45 16.24 6.35
CA ALA A 633 -52.84 15.25 7.24
C ALA A 633 -51.60 15.78 7.99
N ALA A 634 -50.83 16.68 7.36
CA ALA A 634 -49.66 17.29 7.98
C ALA A 634 -50.00 18.20 9.18
N ASP A 635 -51.19 18.82 9.18
CA ASP A 635 -51.62 19.70 10.27
C ASP A 635 -51.97 18.88 11.52
N TRP A 636 -52.52 17.67 11.33
CA TRP A 636 -52.81 16.73 12.40
C TRP A 636 -51.55 16.12 13.01
N VAL A 637 -50.55 15.78 12.19
CA VAL A 637 -49.25 15.30 12.69
C VAL A 637 -48.60 16.35 13.60
N LYS A 638 -48.69 17.65 13.23
CA LYS A 638 -48.12 18.76 14.02
C LYS A 638 -48.77 18.93 15.40
N ILE A 639 -50.00 18.42 15.61
CA ILE A 639 -50.65 18.47 16.92
C ILE A 639 -49.93 17.53 17.91
N LEU A 640 -49.48 16.36 17.44
CA LEU A 640 -48.86 15.34 18.28
C LEU A 640 -47.32 15.39 18.28
N CYS A 641 -46.69 15.96 17.24
CA CYS A 641 -45.23 16.00 17.13
C CYS A 641 -44.71 17.34 16.58
N PRO A 642 -43.56 17.85 17.07
CA PRO A 642 -42.96 19.08 16.57
C PRO A 642 -42.31 18.94 15.19
N ARG A 643 -41.93 17.72 14.79
CA ARG A 643 -41.30 17.41 13.49
C ARG A 643 -42.16 16.39 12.74
N GLY A 644 -42.67 16.79 11.58
CA GLY A 644 -43.48 15.93 10.72
C GLY A 644 -43.84 16.62 9.41
N GLY A 645 -44.05 15.82 8.36
CA GLY A 645 -44.29 16.29 7.02
C GLY A 645 -44.96 15.23 6.15
N GLY A 646 -45.62 15.68 5.09
CA GLY A 646 -46.34 14.79 4.21
C GLY A 646 -47.20 15.53 3.20
N ARG A 647 -47.98 14.75 2.46
CA ARG A 647 -48.97 15.23 1.50
C ARG A 647 -50.31 15.50 2.21
N PRO A 648 -51.25 16.24 1.58
CA PRO A 648 -52.57 16.49 2.16
C PRO A 648 -53.35 15.24 2.56
N ASP A 649 -53.15 14.12 1.85
CA ASP A 649 -53.79 12.83 2.08
C ASP A 649 -53.08 11.95 3.11
N PHE A 650 -51.79 12.16 3.33
CA PHE A 650 -50.97 11.32 4.18
C PHE A 650 -49.75 12.05 4.74
N ALA A 651 -49.56 12.00 6.05
CA ALA A 651 -48.39 12.57 6.70
C ALA A 651 -47.85 11.69 7.82
N GLN A 652 -46.56 11.83 8.06
CA GLN A 652 -45.86 11.13 9.13
C GLN A 652 -44.97 12.10 9.91
N GLY A 653 -44.78 11.82 11.18
CA GLY A 653 -43.95 12.62 12.06
C GLY A 653 -43.36 11.80 13.19
N GLY A 654 -42.37 12.38 13.85
CA GLY A 654 -41.80 11.79 15.03
C GLY A 654 -40.85 12.75 15.74
N GLY A 655 -40.62 12.48 17.01
CA GLY A 655 -39.79 13.33 17.86
C GLY A 655 -39.94 12.97 19.33
N PRO A 656 -39.38 13.81 20.23
CA PRO A 656 -39.49 13.58 21.65
C PRO A 656 -40.96 13.55 22.08
N LEU A 657 -41.26 12.65 23.02
CA LEU A 657 -42.58 12.49 23.61
C LEU A 657 -43.02 13.82 24.26
N PRO A 658 -44.17 14.40 23.85
CA PRO A 658 -44.64 15.63 24.46
C PRO A 658 -45.15 15.41 25.89
N GLU A 659 -44.78 16.29 26.82
CA GLU A 659 -45.26 16.24 28.22
C GLU A 659 -46.80 16.44 28.33
N ASP A 660 -47.41 17.09 27.34
CA ASP A 660 -48.84 17.39 27.24
C ASP A 660 -49.62 16.42 26.33
N LEU A 661 -49.10 15.20 26.11
CA LEU A 661 -49.68 14.24 25.16
C LEU A 661 -51.17 13.93 25.41
N GLU A 662 -51.60 13.77 26.67
CA GLU A 662 -53.00 13.48 26.99
C GLU A 662 -53.94 14.64 26.60
N GLN A 663 -53.51 15.88 26.80
CA GLN A 663 -54.26 17.07 26.40
C GLN A 663 -54.38 17.16 24.88
N LYS A 664 -53.29 16.86 24.16
CA LYS A 664 -53.26 16.79 22.68
C LYS A 664 -54.17 15.70 22.13
N ILE A 665 -54.20 14.52 22.76
CA ILE A 665 -55.12 13.44 22.39
C ILE A 665 -56.58 13.85 22.63
N SER A 666 -56.88 14.51 23.76
CA SER A 666 -58.22 15.03 24.04
C SER A 666 -58.67 16.04 22.99
N LEU A 667 -57.80 17.01 22.64
CA LEU A 667 -58.05 17.98 21.59
C LEU A 667 -58.34 17.32 20.23
N ILE A 668 -57.61 16.25 19.90
CA ILE A 668 -57.85 15.48 18.68
C ILE A 668 -59.22 14.80 18.74
N LYS A 669 -59.59 14.16 19.86
CA LYS A 669 -60.92 13.54 20.02
C LYS A 669 -62.05 14.56 19.91
N ASP A 670 -61.89 15.74 20.51
CA ASP A 670 -62.88 16.81 20.44
C ASP A 670 -63.06 17.30 18.99
N LYS A 671 -61.96 17.51 18.26
CA LYS A 671 -62.01 17.86 16.83
C LYS A 671 -62.59 16.75 15.97
N LEU A 672 -62.31 15.49 16.31
CA LEU A 672 -62.84 14.33 15.58
C LEU A 672 -64.34 14.11 15.83
N SER A 673 -64.87 14.50 16.99
CA SER A 673 -66.30 14.37 17.32
C SER A 673 -67.23 15.20 16.43
N VAL A 674 -66.71 16.23 15.75
CA VAL A 674 -67.42 17.01 14.74
C VAL A 674 -67.67 16.20 13.45
N PHE A 675 -66.92 15.12 13.25
CA PHE A 675 -66.99 14.22 12.08
C PHE A 675 -67.60 12.83 12.40
N ALA A 676 -67.95 12.58 13.67
CA ALA A 676 -68.78 11.44 14.08
C ALA A 676 -70.26 11.77 13.89
#